data_AF-A0A2D6M6C3-F1
#
_entry.id   AF-A0A2D6M6C3-F1
#
_cell.length_a   1.000
_cell.length_b   1.000
_cell.length_c   1.000
_cell.angle_alpha   90.00
_cell.angle_beta   90.00
_cell.angle_gamma   90.00
#
_symmetry.space_group_name_H-M   'P 1'
#
loop_
_entity.id
_entity.type
_entity.pdbx_description
1 polymer ?
#
loop_
_entity_poly.entity_id
_entity_poly.type
_entity_poly.pdbx_seq_one_letter_code
_entity_poly.pdbx_strand_id
1 'polypeptide(L)'
;MLKLLGKLRGGRSENIFKVLWAWVFMKKRVLLVAVLLLGILAVGLVSATNHTSNDTNIDSDEDGDFESSKEGIDKAYECLANEVEDKDLSLQEAIFAGLALGNVDEVDDTIDKERSNSDCWPDGDCTVKETAQVGLLYDRTGQGTEDIEDWLNGREQNADDLTWYLEIDISNHGAAECDIKYGSTDTGIDVNDDMTLTGSGGSCLDVAAGGFWLRVDDDCLDEEFEISCDEDFITTLLYRKGSTGTVFVSGETNSAASLGTTTENVNSKCFGQSGNCNYEGTLWTALLFNKLGVETDAYVPYLFALADDNGKYLPSSFLYILRNGEDQYGNLVQEQKQGQFWDVSGSPYNRFYDTALGLLGLDGTGASEAGQAKDYLISIQTNDGCWNNNNVRDTGFLLYAGWGRGVSGPGNGGGTSCTGAGFYCEGRSSCLDSGGNILDQYACSSFRDSCCSVNVIEASCSEKGGIVCEANQICNGRTESSSEGTCCIGDFCENEPERNDCVNLGGRCAGSCFSDEEASTDSCALTGDVCCKEKDDPSGSLLWLWILLIILIILVVLGIIFRNKLRVWIHKIRGGIRIKKLGGGKGGAGTAAAPRRPGPRGPPGMMHGFIPRGRPPMRRAAPRGKKDSEFEDTLKKLREMGK
;
A
#
# COMPACT_ATOMS: atom_id res chain seq x y z
N MET A 1 -3.21 73.91 37.11
CA MET A 1 -4.42 74.72 36.85
C MET A 1 -5.61 73.77 36.93
N LEU A 2 -6.54 73.82 37.87
CA LEU A 2 -6.84 74.77 38.94
C LEU A 2 -7.58 73.99 40.05
N LYS A 3 -7.15 74.17 41.30
CA LYS A 3 -7.79 73.72 42.57
C LYS A 3 -7.97 72.21 42.82
N LEU A 4 -6.87 71.57 43.19
CA LEU A 4 -6.78 70.75 44.42
C LEU A 4 -5.30 70.48 44.71
N LEU A 5 -4.61 71.54 45.14
CA LEU A 5 -3.29 71.48 45.74
C LEU A 5 -3.47 71.70 47.23
N GLY A 6 -3.13 70.69 48.04
CA GLY A 6 -3.12 70.82 49.49
C GLY A 6 -2.49 69.61 50.17
N LYS A 7 -1.15 69.65 50.32
CA LYS A 7 -0.35 68.87 51.28
C LYS A 7 -0.30 67.34 51.00
N LEU A 8 0.79 66.77 50.50
CA LEU A 8 2.04 66.62 51.24
C LEU A 8 3.11 66.05 50.31
N ARG A 9 4.33 66.38 50.71
CA ARG A 9 5.61 66.27 50.05
C ARG A 9 6.38 65.21 50.83
N GLY A 10 7.00 64.24 50.18
CA GLY A 10 7.89 63.30 50.86
C GLY A 10 8.22 62.09 50.00
N GLY A 11 9.44 62.05 49.46
CA GLY A 11 9.82 61.26 48.29
C GLY A 11 10.27 59.83 48.54
N ARG A 12 10.12 59.01 47.48
CA ARG A 12 11.02 57.95 47.03
C ARG A 12 10.36 57.26 45.83
N SER A 13 10.71 57.67 44.60
CA SER A 13 10.13 57.08 43.39
C SER A 13 11.08 57.21 42.20
N GLU A 14 12.22 56.53 42.24
CA GLU A 14 13.03 56.27 41.04
C GLU A 14 12.91 54.83 40.51
N ASN A 15 12.24 53.91 41.23
CA ASN A 15 12.06 52.52 40.79
C ASN A 15 10.70 52.21 40.14
N ILE A 16 9.71 53.11 40.25
CA ILE A 16 8.37 52.88 39.68
C ILE A 16 8.35 53.19 38.18
N PHE A 17 9.19 54.13 37.71
CA PHE A 17 9.20 54.54 36.30
C PHE A 17 9.79 53.48 35.36
N LYS A 18 10.75 52.67 35.81
CA LYS A 18 11.34 51.58 35.01
C LYS A 18 10.39 50.39 34.85
N VAL A 19 9.58 50.09 35.86
CA VAL A 19 8.59 49.00 35.81
C VAL A 19 7.41 49.36 34.92
N LEU A 20 6.94 50.61 34.95
CA LEU A 20 5.89 51.07 34.05
C LEU A 20 6.33 51.10 32.58
N TRP A 21 7.58 51.45 32.28
CA TRP A 21 8.09 51.44 30.91
C TRP A 21 8.25 50.02 30.33
N ALA A 22 8.69 49.05 31.15
CA ALA A 22 8.77 47.65 30.74
C ALA A 22 7.37 47.03 30.49
N TRP A 23 6.37 47.41 31.29
CA TRP A 23 5.00 46.92 31.13
C TRP A 23 4.31 47.49 29.88
N VAL A 24 4.56 48.75 29.53
CA VAL A 24 4.04 49.38 28.31
C VAL A 24 4.67 48.78 27.04
N PHE A 25 5.97 48.43 27.07
CA PHE A 25 6.62 47.77 25.93
C PHE A 25 6.21 46.30 25.74
N MET A 26 5.93 45.57 26.83
CA MET A 26 5.43 44.19 26.73
C MET A 26 4.01 44.12 26.14
N LYS A 27 3.10 45.04 26.51
CA LYS A 27 1.75 45.07 25.93
C LYS A 27 1.75 45.31 24.42
N LYS A 28 2.65 46.16 23.90
CA LYS A 28 2.73 46.40 22.45
C LYS A 28 3.23 45.19 21.67
N ARG A 29 4.18 44.42 22.21
CA ARG A 29 4.70 43.21 21.53
C ARG A 29 3.71 42.05 21.57
N VAL A 30 2.98 41.89 22.68
CA VAL A 30 1.92 40.87 22.79
C VAL A 30 0.75 41.20 21.87
N LEU A 31 0.34 42.47 21.77
CA LEU A 31 -0.70 42.90 20.83
C LEU A 31 -0.28 42.68 19.37
N LEU A 32 0.98 42.97 19.03
CA LEU A 32 1.49 42.82 17.65
C LEU A 32 1.57 41.34 17.24
N VAL A 33 1.98 40.45 18.15
CA VAL A 33 1.97 38.99 17.91
C VAL A 33 0.55 38.43 17.81
N ALA A 34 -0.39 38.92 18.63
CA ALA A 34 -1.79 38.51 18.55
C ALA A 34 -2.46 38.95 17.23
N VAL A 35 -2.15 40.16 16.75
CA VAL A 35 -2.62 40.66 15.45
C VAL A 35 -2.00 39.88 14.29
N LEU A 36 -0.73 39.49 14.40
CA LEU A 36 -0.06 38.68 13.36
C LEU A 36 -0.62 37.25 13.30
N LEU A 37 -0.94 36.65 14.46
CA LEU A 37 -1.60 35.34 14.54
C LEU A 37 -3.05 35.37 14.04
N LEU A 38 -3.80 36.44 14.34
CA LEU A 38 -5.14 36.65 13.78
C LEU A 38 -5.11 36.91 12.27
N GLY A 39 -4.05 37.56 11.75
CA GLY A 39 -3.85 37.73 10.32
C GLY A 39 -3.57 36.42 9.59
N ILE A 40 -2.79 35.51 10.18
CA ILE A 40 -2.50 34.19 9.58
C ILE A 40 -3.76 33.30 9.59
N LEU A 41 -4.58 33.37 10.64
CA LEU A 41 -5.87 32.65 10.70
C LEU A 41 -6.92 33.21 9.73
N ALA A 42 -6.89 34.51 9.44
CA ALA A 42 -7.82 35.13 8.49
C ALA A 42 -7.50 34.81 7.01
N VAL A 43 -6.25 34.46 6.69
CA VAL A 43 -5.85 34.10 5.32
C VAL A 43 -6.22 32.65 4.96
N GLY A 44 -6.46 31.78 5.95
CA GLY A 44 -6.84 30.38 5.72
C GLY A 44 -8.32 30.11 5.38
N LEU A 45 -9.18 31.14 5.33
CA LEU A 45 -10.63 30.99 5.16
C LEU A 45 -11.21 31.57 3.87
N VAL A 46 -10.37 31.94 2.89
CA VAL A 46 -10.83 32.41 1.58
C VAL A 46 -10.12 31.62 0.49
N SER A 47 -10.61 30.41 0.18
CA SER A 47 -10.51 29.72 -1.12
C SER A 47 -11.29 28.41 -1.06
N ALA A 48 -12.60 28.49 -1.22
CA ALA A 48 -13.45 27.40 -1.66
C ALA A 48 -14.71 28.02 -2.28
N THR A 49 -14.57 28.53 -3.50
CA THR A 49 -15.71 28.91 -4.34
C THR A 49 -15.87 27.85 -5.43
N ASN A 50 -17.01 27.18 -5.38
CA ASN A 50 -17.49 26.20 -6.37
C ASN A 50 -17.42 26.80 -7.78
N HIS A 51 -16.69 26.13 -8.67
CA HIS A 51 -16.75 26.36 -10.11
C HIS A 51 -17.84 25.45 -10.68
N THR A 52 -19.06 25.97 -10.80
CA THR A 52 -20.06 25.46 -11.74
C THR A 52 -19.94 26.28 -13.01
N SER A 53 -19.24 25.73 -14.01
CA SER A 53 -19.21 26.29 -15.36
C SER A 53 -20.35 25.68 -16.17
N ASN A 54 -21.29 26.53 -16.54
CA ASN A 54 -22.38 26.24 -17.46
C ASN A 54 -21.87 26.55 -18.86
N ASP A 55 -21.98 25.58 -19.77
CA ASP A 55 -21.48 25.62 -21.15
C ASP A 55 -22.10 26.75 -21.97
N THR A 56 -21.24 27.60 -22.54
CA THR A 56 -21.47 28.21 -23.86
C THR A 56 -20.15 28.45 -24.58
N ASN A 57 -19.94 27.75 -25.70
CA ASN A 57 -19.11 28.08 -26.86
C ASN A 57 -17.81 28.87 -26.61
N ILE A 58 -16.68 28.16 -26.60
CA ILE A 58 -15.34 28.74 -26.74
C ILE A 58 -14.69 28.14 -27.99
N ASP A 59 -14.35 29.04 -28.91
CA ASP A 59 -13.50 28.81 -30.07
C ASP A 59 -12.10 28.35 -29.61
N SER A 60 -11.61 27.30 -30.27
CA SER A 60 -10.34 26.60 -30.09
C SER A 60 -9.12 27.47 -30.44
N ASP A 61 -8.32 27.82 -29.44
CA ASP A 61 -6.95 28.38 -29.58
C ASP A 61 -6.03 27.92 -28.40
N GLU A 62 -6.23 26.70 -27.86
CA GLU A 62 -5.40 26.11 -26.78
C GLU A 62 -4.37 25.07 -27.28
N ASP A 63 -3.73 25.29 -28.43
CA ASP A 63 -2.71 24.35 -28.96
C ASP A 63 -1.30 24.54 -28.35
N GLY A 64 -1.11 25.47 -27.41
CA GLY A 64 0.23 25.85 -26.92
C GLY A 64 0.86 24.93 -25.87
N ASP A 65 0.07 24.22 -25.06
CA ASP A 65 0.59 23.49 -23.90
C ASP A 65 1.03 22.05 -24.24
N PHE A 66 0.42 21.45 -25.26
CA PHE A 66 0.72 20.08 -25.70
C PHE A 66 2.09 19.95 -26.39
N GLU A 67 2.56 21.00 -27.08
CA GLU A 67 3.84 20.96 -27.79
C GLU A 67 5.04 21.00 -26.82
N SER A 68 4.92 21.72 -25.71
CA SER A 68 5.95 21.85 -24.68
C SER A 68 6.20 20.53 -23.92
N SER A 69 5.13 19.81 -23.57
CA SER A 69 5.24 18.52 -22.87
C SER A 69 5.91 17.47 -23.76
N LYS A 70 5.57 17.44 -25.06
CA LYS A 70 6.21 16.54 -26.02
C LYS A 70 7.71 16.80 -26.15
N GLU A 71 8.13 18.07 -26.22
CA GLU A 71 9.55 18.43 -26.27
C GLU A 71 10.30 17.96 -25.01
N GLY A 72 9.70 18.09 -23.83
CA GLY A 72 10.26 17.58 -22.57
C GLY A 72 10.45 16.06 -22.58
N ILE A 73 9.48 15.31 -23.08
CA ILE A 73 9.54 13.85 -23.17
C ILE A 73 10.61 13.40 -24.17
N ASP A 74 10.68 14.03 -25.35
CA ASP A 74 11.71 13.71 -26.35
C ASP A 74 13.12 13.94 -25.80
N LYS A 75 13.34 15.05 -25.07
CA LYS A 75 14.62 15.32 -24.37
C LYS A 75 14.93 14.28 -23.30
N ALA A 76 13.94 13.76 -22.58
CA ALA A 76 14.18 12.70 -21.60
C ALA A 76 14.69 11.40 -22.23
N TYR A 77 14.09 11.00 -23.36
CA TYR A 77 14.54 9.82 -24.10
C TYR A 77 15.95 10.01 -24.66
N GLU A 78 16.25 11.18 -25.23
CA GLU A 78 17.60 11.53 -25.70
C GLU A 78 18.62 11.52 -24.55
N CYS A 79 18.26 12.12 -23.41
CA CYS A 79 19.09 12.13 -22.21
C CYS A 79 19.40 10.71 -21.72
N LEU A 80 18.38 9.85 -21.63
CA LEU A 80 18.56 8.47 -21.19
C LEU A 80 19.47 7.68 -22.15
N ALA A 81 19.29 7.83 -23.46
CA ALA A 81 20.14 7.18 -24.45
C ALA A 81 21.61 7.61 -24.31
N ASN A 82 21.85 8.92 -24.14
CA ASN A 82 23.21 9.46 -23.95
C ASN A 82 23.86 8.98 -22.64
N GLU A 83 23.10 8.83 -21.56
CA GLU A 83 23.61 8.33 -20.27
C GLU A 83 23.90 6.81 -20.28
N VAL A 84 23.37 6.09 -21.29
CA VAL A 84 23.59 4.64 -21.47
C VAL A 84 24.83 4.35 -22.33
N GLU A 85 25.06 5.10 -23.42
CA GLU A 85 26.11 4.84 -24.43
C GLU A 85 27.55 4.78 -23.86
N ASP A 86 27.82 5.38 -22.70
CA ASP A 86 29.17 5.51 -22.14
C ASP A 86 29.32 5.05 -20.67
N LYS A 87 28.39 4.23 -20.17
CA LYS A 87 28.31 3.91 -18.73
C LYS A 87 28.28 2.41 -18.44
N ASP A 88 29.07 1.98 -17.44
CA ASP A 88 28.92 0.65 -16.82
C ASP A 88 27.64 0.68 -15.97
N LEU A 89 26.59 0.04 -16.49
CA LEU A 89 25.28 0.05 -15.88
C LEU A 89 25.22 -0.96 -14.73
N SER A 90 24.52 -0.59 -13.66
CA SER A 90 24.00 -1.61 -12.75
C SER A 90 22.84 -2.38 -13.39
N LEU A 91 22.58 -3.61 -12.94
CA LEU A 91 21.47 -4.42 -13.44
C LEU A 91 20.13 -3.67 -13.44
N GLN A 92 19.81 -2.94 -12.38
CA GLN A 92 18.58 -2.14 -12.30
C GLN A 92 18.58 -0.98 -13.30
N GLU A 93 19.71 -0.32 -13.53
CA GLU A 93 19.81 0.72 -14.56
C GLU A 93 19.61 0.12 -15.95
N ALA A 94 20.22 -1.03 -16.24
CA ALA A 94 20.06 -1.75 -17.51
C ALA A 94 18.60 -2.18 -17.73
N ILE A 95 17.95 -2.80 -16.74
CA ILE A 95 16.55 -3.22 -16.81
C ILE A 95 15.64 -2.04 -17.17
N PHE A 96 15.68 -0.95 -16.40
CA PHE A 96 14.75 0.16 -16.62
C PHE A 96 15.12 1.03 -17.82
N ALA A 97 16.41 1.11 -18.19
CA ALA A 97 16.81 1.71 -19.45
C ALA A 97 16.31 0.89 -20.63
N GLY A 98 16.45 -0.43 -20.61
CA GLY A 98 15.94 -1.34 -21.63
C GLY A 98 14.41 -1.31 -21.72
N LEU A 99 13.71 -1.23 -20.60
CA LEU A 99 12.26 -1.06 -20.60
C LEU A 99 11.86 0.27 -21.27
N ALA A 100 12.62 1.35 -21.13
CA ALA A 100 12.32 2.59 -21.84
C ALA A 100 12.74 2.55 -23.32
N LEU A 101 13.99 2.20 -23.59
CA LEU A 101 14.67 2.36 -24.88
C LEU A 101 14.55 1.15 -25.80
N GLY A 102 14.39 -0.05 -25.24
CA GLY A 102 14.42 -1.30 -25.96
C GLY A 102 15.78 -1.98 -26.00
N ASN A 103 16.05 -2.63 -27.15
CA ASN A 103 17.33 -3.28 -27.43
C ASN A 103 18.41 -2.21 -27.65
N VAL A 104 19.31 -2.10 -26.67
CA VAL A 104 20.48 -1.22 -26.68
C VAL A 104 21.67 -2.08 -26.29
N ASP A 105 22.75 -2.04 -27.08
CA ASP A 105 23.89 -2.96 -26.94
C ASP A 105 24.46 -2.94 -25.51
N GLU A 106 24.62 -1.77 -24.88
CA GLU A 106 25.13 -1.65 -23.50
C GLU A 106 24.19 -2.24 -22.44
N VAL A 107 22.87 -2.19 -22.70
CA VAL A 107 21.87 -2.81 -21.84
C VAL A 107 21.96 -4.32 -21.98
N ASP A 108 21.93 -4.84 -23.20
CA ASP A 108 21.98 -6.28 -23.48
C ASP A 108 23.28 -6.90 -22.94
N ASP A 109 24.43 -6.25 -23.17
CA ASP A 109 25.72 -6.66 -22.61
C ASP A 109 25.70 -6.75 -21.07
N THR A 110 25.03 -5.80 -20.41
CA THR A 110 24.89 -5.80 -18.94
C THR A 110 23.96 -6.91 -18.46
N ILE A 111 22.81 -7.10 -19.12
CA ILE A 111 21.85 -8.16 -18.78
C ILE A 111 22.51 -9.53 -18.96
N ASP A 112 23.20 -9.77 -20.08
CA ASP A 112 23.87 -11.04 -20.36
C ASP A 112 25.03 -11.32 -19.42
N LYS A 113 25.80 -10.27 -19.06
CA LYS A 113 26.89 -10.38 -18.06
C LYS A 113 26.37 -10.77 -16.68
N GLU A 114 25.19 -10.31 -16.30
CA GLU A 114 24.55 -10.60 -15.01
C GLU A 114 23.66 -11.85 -15.06
N ARG A 115 23.59 -12.56 -16.18
CA ARG A 115 22.84 -13.82 -16.31
C ARG A 115 23.63 -14.96 -15.68
N SER A 116 23.02 -15.67 -14.73
CA SER A 116 23.61 -16.88 -14.16
C SER A 116 23.43 -18.10 -15.06
N ASN A 117 24.13 -19.20 -14.74
CA ASN A 117 23.97 -20.48 -15.46
C ASN A 117 22.60 -21.16 -15.27
N SER A 118 21.75 -20.64 -14.40
CA SER A 118 20.39 -21.14 -14.18
C SER A 118 19.34 -20.14 -14.67
N ASP A 119 19.73 -19.25 -15.58
CA ASP A 119 18.82 -18.30 -16.24
C ASP A 119 18.04 -17.43 -15.26
N CYS A 120 18.77 -16.94 -14.25
CA CYS A 120 18.28 -15.99 -13.25
C CYS A 120 19.29 -14.88 -13.00
N TRP A 121 18.81 -13.78 -12.40
CA TRP A 121 19.56 -12.56 -12.18
C TRP A 121 19.48 -12.08 -10.74
N PRO A 122 20.53 -11.40 -10.23
CA PRO A 122 21.88 -11.28 -10.83
C PRO A 122 22.72 -12.56 -10.68
N ASP A 123 23.82 -12.65 -11.42
CA ASP A 123 24.75 -13.79 -11.32
C ASP A 123 25.33 -13.89 -9.90
N GLY A 124 25.30 -15.11 -9.36
CA GLY A 124 25.77 -15.43 -8.01
C GLY A 124 24.80 -15.15 -6.85
N ASP A 125 23.81 -14.27 -7.01
CA ASP A 125 22.82 -13.95 -5.96
C ASP A 125 21.42 -13.72 -6.55
N CYS A 126 20.93 -14.69 -7.31
CA CYS A 126 19.65 -14.58 -7.99
C CYS A 126 18.51 -14.25 -7.04
N THR A 127 17.70 -13.29 -7.44
CA THR A 127 16.53 -12.83 -6.70
C THR A 127 15.28 -12.97 -7.56
N VAL A 128 14.14 -13.16 -6.91
CA VAL A 128 12.83 -13.27 -7.59
C VAL A 128 12.51 -11.96 -8.31
N LYS A 129 12.70 -10.83 -7.62
CA LYS A 129 12.38 -9.49 -8.12
C LYS A 129 13.16 -9.15 -9.39
N GLU A 130 14.49 -9.19 -9.35
CA GLU A 130 15.31 -8.81 -10.50
C GLU A 130 15.09 -9.77 -11.67
N THR A 131 14.92 -11.08 -11.43
CA THR A 131 14.63 -12.06 -12.48
C THR A 131 13.28 -11.79 -13.16
N ALA A 132 12.22 -11.49 -12.39
CA ALA A 132 10.92 -11.10 -12.95
C ALA A 132 10.98 -9.79 -13.74
N GLN A 133 11.78 -8.82 -13.28
CA GLN A 133 11.97 -7.56 -14.01
C GLN A 133 12.75 -7.75 -15.32
N VAL A 134 13.73 -8.66 -15.37
CA VAL A 134 14.36 -9.06 -16.64
C VAL A 134 13.35 -9.77 -17.55
N GLY A 135 12.47 -10.61 -17.00
CA GLY A 135 11.37 -11.21 -17.77
C GLY A 135 10.48 -10.16 -18.44
N LEU A 136 10.14 -9.08 -17.74
CA LEU A 136 9.38 -7.96 -18.31
C LEU A 136 10.15 -7.26 -19.44
N LEU A 137 11.47 -7.13 -19.30
CA LEU A 137 12.32 -6.59 -20.37
C LEU A 137 12.36 -7.52 -21.58
N TYR A 138 12.49 -8.84 -21.36
CA TYR A 138 12.55 -9.84 -22.42
C TYR A 138 11.24 -9.90 -23.20
N ASP A 139 10.10 -9.98 -22.52
CA ASP A 139 8.77 -9.88 -23.13
C ASP A 139 8.67 -8.63 -24.02
N ARG A 140 9.01 -7.49 -23.44
CA ARG A 140 8.95 -6.20 -24.12
C ARG A 140 9.86 -6.09 -25.35
N THR A 141 11.03 -6.74 -25.31
CA THR A 141 12.01 -6.70 -26.41
C THR A 141 11.85 -7.84 -27.42
N GLY A 142 10.87 -8.72 -27.21
CA GLY A 142 10.62 -9.89 -28.05
C GLY A 142 11.64 -11.02 -27.87
N GLN A 143 12.34 -11.05 -26.74
CA GLN A 143 13.21 -12.15 -26.33
C GLN A 143 12.38 -13.25 -25.64
N GLY A 144 12.87 -14.49 -25.66
CA GLY A 144 12.14 -15.62 -25.07
C GLY A 144 12.15 -15.58 -23.53
N THR A 145 10.99 -15.79 -22.91
CA THR A 145 10.80 -15.77 -21.45
C THR A 145 10.73 -17.16 -20.81
N GLU A 146 10.73 -18.24 -21.60
CA GLU A 146 10.53 -19.62 -21.13
C GLU A 146 11.48 -19.99 -19.97
N ASP A 147 12.78 -19.73 -20.12
CA ASP A 147 13.78 -20.05 -19.08
C ASP A 147 13.53 -19.27 -17.76
N ILE A 148 13.04 -18.02 -17.88
CA ILE A 148 12.73 -17.15 -16.75
C ILE A 148 11.50 -17.65 -16.01
N GLU A 149 10.46 -18.00 -16.76
CA GLU A 149 9.22 -18.58 -16.23
C GLU A 149 9.51 -19.89 -15.50
N ASP A 150 10.29 -20.79 -16.12
CA ASP A 150 10.70 -22.06 -15.51
C ASP A 150 11.47 -21.84 -14.20
N TRP A 151 12.38 -20.87 -14.17
CA TRP A 151 13.12 -20.54 -12.95
C TRP A 151 12.20 -19.98 -11.85
N LEU A 152 11.29 -19.06 -12.21
CA LEU A 152 10.35 -18.44 -11.26
C LEU A 152 9.35 -19.47 -10.73
N ASN A 153 8.80 -20.33 -11.57
CA ASN A 153 7.93 -21.44 -11.17
C ASN A 153 8.66 -22.41 -10.23
N GLY A 154 9.95 -22.63 -10.43
CA GLY A 154 10.80 -23.37 -9.48
C GLY A 154 10.99 -22.71 -8.10
N ARG A 155 10.49 -21.47 -7.92
CA ARG A 155 10.48 -20.74 -6.64
C ARG A 155 9.08 -20.62 -6.05
N GLU A 156 8.05 -21.08 -6.73
CA GLU A 156 6.71 -21.10 -6.19
C GLU A 156 6.65 -21.98 -4.94
N GLN A 157 5.92 -21.51 -3.93
CA GLN A 157 5.64 -22.24 -2.71
C GLN A 157 4.31 -21.75 -2.09
N ASN A 158 3.80 -22.48 -1.11
CA ASN A 158 2.59 -22.11 -0.37
C ASN A 158 2.81 -20.83 0.45
N ALA A 159 1.76 -20.02 0.52
CA ALA A 159 1.75 -18.79 1.31
C ALA A 159 1.36 -19.07 2.77
N ASP A 160 2.31 -19.62 3.55
CA ASP A 160 2.08 -20.10 4.93
C ASP A 160 1.75 -18.98 5.96
N ASP A 161 1.80 -17.71 5.55
CA ASP A 161 1.48 -16.56 6.41
C ASP A 161 -0.05 -16.31 6.56
N LEU A 162 -0.87 -17.07 5.82
CA LEU A 162 -2.32 -16.93 5.79
C LEU A 162 -3.00 -18.10 6.50
N THR A 163 -4.02 -17.77 7.29
CA THR A 163 -4.94 -18.77 7.81
C THR A 163 -6.20 -18.78 6.96
N TRP A 164 -6.49 -19.95 6.38
CA TRP A 164 -7.65 -20.18 5.53
C TRP A 164 -8.80 -20.80 6.31
N TYR A 165 -10.01 -20.46 5.88
CA TYR A 165 -11.25 -20.96 6.41
C TYR A 165 -12.20 -21.30 5.25
N LEU A 166 -12.98 -22.35 5.44
CA LEU A 166 -14.11 -22.71 4.60
C LEU A 166 -15.40 -22.29 5.34
N GLU A 167 -16.21 -21.48 4.68
CA GLU A 167 -17.55 -21.10 5.10
C GLU A 167 -18.58 -21.93 4.33
N ILE A 168 -19.60 -22.40 5.05
CA ILE A 168 -20.76 -23.10 4.49
C ILE A 168 -21.99 -22.32 4.98
N ASP A 169 -22.74 -21.73 4.05
CA ASP A 169 -23.96 -20.98 4.35
C ASP A 169 -25.16 -21.70 3.72
N ILE A 170 -26.19 -21.96 4.53
CA ILE A 170 -27.41 -22.62 4.08
C ILE A 170 -28.37 -21.53 3.58
N SER A 171 -28.85 -21.67 2.35
CA SER A 171 -29.62 -20.63 1.64
C SER A 171 -30.91 -20.22 2.36
N ASN A 172 -31.50 -21.14 3.15
CA ASN A 172 -32.70 -20.88 3.94
C ASN A 172 -32.41 -20.51 5.41
N HIS A 173 -31.13 -20.43 5.79
CA HIS A 173 -30.63 -20.22 7.15
C HIS A 173 -31.25 -21.17 8.20
N GLY A 174 -31.59 -22.40 7.81
CA GLY A 174 -31.99 -23.48 8.70
C GLY A 174 -30.86 -24.46 8.97
N ALA A 175 -31.08 -25.38 9.91
CA ALA A 175 -30.14 -26.47 10.15
C ALA A 175 -30.02 -27.42 8.94
N ALA A 176 -28.81 -27.95 8.71
CA ALA A 176 -28.50 -28.89 7.63
C ALA A 176 -27.41 -29.89 8.06
N GLU A 177 -27.41 -31.08 7.45
CA GLU A 177 -26.33 -32.06 7.55
C GLU A 177 -25.51 -32.01 6.26
N CYS A 178 -24.19 -31.81 6.38
CA CYS A 178 -23.28 -31.75 5.25
C CYS A 178 -22.17 -32.80 5.34
N ASP A 179 -21.83 -33.40 4.21
CA ASP A 179 -20.67 -34.27 4.05
C ASP A 179 -19.54 -33.48 3.38
N ILE A 180 -18.32 -33.62 3.93
CA ILE A 180 -17.09 -33.03 3.38
C ILE A 180 -16.13 -34.17 3.03
N LYS A 181 -15.69 -34.19 1.77
CA LYS A 181 -14.74 -35.17 1.24
C LYS A 181 -13.45 -34.51 0.79
N TYR A 182 -12.33 -35.15 1.11
CA TYR A 182 -11.02 -34.81 0.60
C TYR A 182 -10.11 -36.05 0.69
N GLY A 183 -9.35 -36.32 -0.38
CA GLY A 183 -8.54 -37.53 -0.51
C GLY A 183 -9.37 -38.81 -0.31
N SER A 184 -9.08 -39.56 0.77
CA SER A 184 -9.84 -40.77 1.16
C SER A 184 -10.75 -40.55 2.37
N THR A 185 -10.84 -39.32 2.86
CA THR A 185 -11.59 -38.94 4.05
C THR A 185 -12.99 -38.49 3.62
N ASP A 186 -13.98 -38.93 4.39
CA ASP A 186 -15.39 -38.57 4.23
C ASP A 186 -15.94 -38.34 5.64
N THR A 187 -16.32 -37.09 5.93
CA THR A 187 -16.68 -36.65 7.28
C THR A 187 -17.91 -35.76 7.28
N GLY A 188 -18.81 -35.99 8.24
CA GLY A 188 -20.00 -35.17 8.43
C GLY A 188 -19.77 -33.94 9.32
N ILE A 189 -20.40 -32.83 8.93
CA ILE A 189 -20.49 -31.55 9.63
C ILE A 189 -21.97 -31.20 9.73
N ASP A 190 -22.42 -30.78 10.91
CA ASP A 190 -23.77 -30.28 11.12
C ASP A 190 -23.74 -28.76 11.12
N VAL A 191 -24.59 -28.12 10.31
CA VAL A 191 -24.86 -26.68 10.34
C VAL A 191 -26.10 -26.46 11.19
N ASN A 192 -26.01 -25.67 12.26
CA ASN A 192 -27.12 -25.38 13.16
C ASN A 192 -27.99 -24.22 12.63
N ASP A 193 -29.17 -24.00 13.20
CA ASP A 193 -30.08 -22.89 12.83
C ASP A 193 -29.45 -21.49 12.98
N ASP A 194 -28.39 -21.34 13.78
CA ASP A 194 -27.64 -20.09 13.93
C ASP A 194 -26.40 -20.02 13.03
N MET A 195 -26.30 -20.91 12.04
CA MET A 195 -25.15 -21.10 11.12
C MET A 195 -23.85 -21.51 11.82
N THR A 196 -23.89 -21.92 13.09
CA THR A 196 -22.71 -22.50 13.73
C THR A 196 -22.53 -23.96 13.34
N LEU A 197 -21.28 -24.37 13.23
CA LEU A 197 -20.86 -25.70 12.80
C LEU A 197 -20.54 -26.57 14.01
N THR A 198 -21.00 -27.82 13.96
CA THR A 198 -20.64 -28.87 14.93
C THR A 198 -20.22 -30.15 14.23
N GLY A 199 -19.38 -30.95 14.89
CA GLY A 199 -18.83 -32.17 14.32
C GLY A 199 -17.31 -32.13 14.18
N SER A 200 -16.77 -32.91 13.24
CA SER A 200 -15.34 -32.96 12.94
C SER A 200 -15.15 -33.07 11.44
N GLY A 201 -14.48 -32.09 10.82
CA GLY A 201 -14.09 -32.15 9.40
C GLY A 201 -12.84 -33.00 9.15
N GLY A 202 -12.55 -33.97 10.01
CA GLY A 202 -11.38 -34.85 9.93
C GLY A 202 -10.07 -34.18 10.33
N SER A 203 -8.97 -34.51 9.64
CA SER A 203 -7.62 -34.00 9.96
C SER A 203 -7.27 -32.67 9.30
N CYS A 204 -7.99 -32.29 8.23
CA CYS A 204 -7.71 -31.07 7.48
C CYS A 204 -8.57 -29.88 7.91
N LEU A 205 -9.66 -30.10 8.64
CA LEU A 205 -10.66 -29.07 8.93
C LEU A 205 -11.07 -29.08 10.41
N ASP A 206 -10.85 -27.95 11.06
CA ASP A 206 -11.22 -27.72 12.46
C ASP A 206 -12.24 -26.59 12.59
N VAL A 207 -13.32 -26.82 13.35
CA VAL A 207 -14.30 -25.75 13.66
C VAL A 207 -13.60 -24.61 14.42
N ALA A 208 -13.71 -23.40 13.89
CA ALA A 208 -13.00 -22.22 14.36
C ALA A 208 -13.91 -20.98 14.39
N ALA A 209 -13.32 -19.82 14.72
CA ALA A 209 -13.98 -18.51 14.68
C ALA A 209 -15.32 -18.41 15.45
N GLY A 210 -15.45 -19.13 16.56
CA GLY A 210 -16.68 -19.14 17.37
C GLY A 210 -17.74 -20.12 16.89
N GLY A 211 -17.41 -20.99 15.93
CA GLY A 211 -18.30 -22.02 15.40
C GLY A 211 -18.64 -21.81 13.94
N PHE A 212 -18.42 -20.63 13.36
CA PHE A 212 -18.98 -20.29 12.05
C PHE A 212 -18.18 -20.83 10.85
N TRP A 213 -16.90 -21.14 11.02
CA TRP A 213 -16.04 -21.54 9.89
C TRP A 213 -15.20 -22.77 10.21
N LEU A 214 -14.81 -23.49 9.16
CA LEU A 214 -13.84 -24.58 9.22
C LEU A 214 -12.46 -24.05 8.87
N ARG A 215 -11.55 -23.99 9.84
CA ARG A 215 -10.15 -23.67 9.58
C ARG A 215 -9.51 -24.81 8.79
N VAL A 216 -8.87 -24.49 7.67
CA VAL A 216 -8.05 -25.41 6.90
C VAL A 216 -6.68 -25.56 7.56
N ASP A 217 -6.23 -26.79 7.77
CA ASP A 217 -4.89 -27.08 8.28
C ASP A 217 -3.83 -26.75 7.23
N ASP A 218 -2.67 -26.27 7.68
CA ASP A 218 -1.61 -25.78 6.81
C ASP A 218 -1.03 -26.93 5.93
N ASP A 219 -1.11 -28.19 6.39
CA ASP A 219 -0.69 -29.36 5.63
C ASP A 219 -1.72 -29.78 4.55
N CYS A 220 -2.89 -29.12 4.50
CA CYS A 220 -3.99 -29.45 3.58
C CYS A 220 -4.36 -28.30 2.63
N LEU A 221 -3.49 -27.28 2.47
CA LEU A 221 -3.76 -26.16 1.56
C LEU A 221 -3.81 -26.58 0.08
N ASP A 222 -3.17 -27.69 -0.29
CA ASP A 222 -3.20 -28.22 -1.66
C ASP A 222 -4.32 -29.26 -1.87
N GLU A 223 -5.18 -29.50 -0.86
CA GLU A 223 -6.29 -30.45 -0.97
C GLU A 223 -7.53 -29.80 -1.60
N GLU A 224 -8.26 -30.62 -2.35
CA GLU A 224 -9.58 -30.28 -2.89
C GLU A 224 -10.65 -30.79 -1.93
N PHE A 225 -11.56 -29.90 -1.54
CA PHE A 225 -12.68 -30.20 -0.65
C PHE A 225 -13.97 -30.25 -1.46
N GLU A 226 -14.64 -31.40 -1.47
CA GLU A 226 -16.00 -31.55 -2.00
C GLU A 226 -17.00 -31.45 -0.85
N ILE A 227 -17.96 -30.53 -0.93
CA ILE A 227 -18.98 -30.30 0.10
C ILE A 227 -20.35 -30.62 -0.49
N SER A 228 -21.17 -31.36 0.25
CA SER A 228 -22.56 -31.69 -0.12
C SER A 228 -23.46 -31.60 1.10
N CYS A 229 -24.52 -30.80 1.06
CA CYS A 229 -25.49 -30.66 2.15
C CYS A 229 -26.87 -31.23 1.78
N ASP A 230 -27.70 -31.55 2.76
CA ASP A 230 -29.10 -31.98 2.56
C ASP A 230 -30.08 -30.82 2.30
N GLU A 231 -29.62 -29.57 2.36
CA GLU A 231 -30.32 -28.35 1.99
C GLU A 231 -29.54 -27.58 0.90
N ASP A 232 -30.16 -26.58 0.26
CA ASP A 232 -29.49 -25.70 -0.71
C ASP A 232 -28.44 -24.83 0.00
N PHE A 233 -27.22 -24.74 -0.55
CA PHE A 233 -26.09 -24.16 0.17
C PHE A 233 -25.10 -23.41 -0.73
N ILE A 234 -24.27 -22.60 -0.08
CA ILE A 234 -23.18 -21.81 -0.65
C ILE A 234 -21.90 -22.16 0.11
N THR A 235 -20.79 -22.28 -0.61
CA THR A 235 -19.45 -22.38 -0.03
C THR A 235 -18.57 -21.25 -0.49
N THR A 236 -17.70 -20.79 0.40
CA THR A 236 -16.74 -19.72 0.11
C THR A 236 -15.49 -19.91 0.95
N LEU A 237 -14.33 -19.55 0.39
CA LEU A 237 -13.08 -19.53 1.13
C LEU A 237 -12.81 -18.14 1.71
N LEU A 238 -12.45 -18.12 2.97
CA LEU A 238 -12.06 -16.91 3.69
C LEU A 238 -10.61 -17.03 4.10
N TYR A 239 -9.89 -15.92 4.13
CA TYR A 239 -8.51 -15.91 4.57
C TYR A 239 -8.20 -14.66 5.38
N ARG A 240 -7.21 -14.77 6.26
CA ARG A 240 -6.70 -13.63 7.01
C ARG A 240 -5.26 -13.81 7.40
N LYS A 241 -4.61 -12.69 7.66
CA LYS A 241 -3.28 -12.67 8.27
C LYS A 241 -3.37 -12.87 9.78
N GLY A 242 -2.85 -13.99 10.28
CA GLY A 242 -2.82 -14.30 11.71
C GLY A 242 -4.20 -14.40 12.35
N SER A 243 -4.30 -14.26 13.68
CA SER A 243 -5.56 -14.50 14.42
C SER A 243 -6.47 -13.29 14.58
N THR A 244 -6.00 -12.08 14.26
CA THR A 244 -6.71 -10.82 14.52
C THR A 244 -6.74 -9.87 13.32
N GLY A 245 -6.34 -10.34 12.14
CA GLY A 245 -6.36 -9.54 10.92
C GLY A 245 -7.75 -9.41 10.31
N THR A 246 -7.84 -8.51 9.32
CA THR A 246 -8.98 -8.42 8.39
C THR A 246 -9.25 -9.77 7.75
N VAL A 247 -10.52 -10.16 7.71
CA VAL A 247 -10.97 -11.34 6.99
C VAL A 247 -11.27 -10.92 5.56
N PHE A 248 -10.60 -11.56 4.62
CA PHE A 248 -10.81 -11.41 3.19
C PHE A 248 -11.67 -12.58 2.72
N VAL A 249 -12.53 -12.29 1.75
CA VAL A 249 -13.36 -13.28 1.06
C VAL A 249 -12.68 -13.60 -0.26
N SER A 250 -12.56 -14.89 -0.62
CA SER A 250 -12.10 -15.27 -1.96
C SER A 250 -13.01 -14.67 -3.02
N GLY A 251 -12.46 -14.38 -4.20
CA GLY A 251 -13.24 -13.83 -5.31
C GLY A 251 -14.25 -14.82 -5.91
N GLU A 252 -14.17 -16.09 -5.51
CA GLU A 252 -15.05 -17.17 -5.97
C GLU A 252 -15.92 -17.65 -4.82
N THR A 253 -17.19 -17.87 -5.15
CA THR A 253 -18.24 -18.42 -4.29
C THR A 253 -18.96 -19.48 -5.11
N ASN A 254 -19.11 -20.68 -4.56
CA ASN A 254 -19.80 -21.78 -5.22
C ASN A 254 -21.14 -22.04 -4.55
N SER A 255 -22.13 -22.51 -5.31
CA SER A 255 -23.45 -22.87 -4.77
C SER A 255 -23.96 -24.16 -5.38
N ALA A 256 -24.74 -24.89 -4.60
CA ALA A 256 -25.39 -26.11 -5.04
C ALA A 256 -26.75 -26.27 -4.36
N ALA A 257 -27.67 -26.93 -5.05
CA ALA A 257 -28.93 -27.36 -4.45
C ALA A 257 -28.69 -28.51 -3.46
N SER A 258 -29.71 -28.84 -2.67
CA SER A 258 -29.77 -30.00 -1.80
C SER A 258 -29.25 -31.26 -2.50
N LEU A 259 -28.32 -31.95 -1.84
CA LEU A 259 -27.58 -33.14 -2.29
C LEU A 259 -26.68 -32.90 -3.51
N GLY A 260 -26.54 -31.65 -3.95
CA GLY A 260 -25.52 -31.21 -4.91
C GLY A 260 -24.15 -31.08 -4.26
N THR A 261 -23.14 -30.78 -5.07
CA THR A 261 -21.75 -30.71 -4.60
C THR A 261 -21.10 -29.41 -5.05
N THR A 262 -20.43 -28.73 -4.13
CA THR A 262 -19.48 -27.66 -4.44
C THR A 262 -18.06 -28.17 -4.24
N THR A 263 -17.10 -27.52 -4.90
CA THR A 263 -15.68 -27.87 -4.83
C THR A 263 -14.90 -26.64 -4.45
N GLU A 264 -14.08 -26.75 -3.41
CA GLU A 264 -13.27 -25.65 -2.89
C GLU A 264 -11.80 -26.08 -2.83
N ASN A 265 -10.90 -25.20 -3.27
CA ASN A 265 -9.46 -25.43 -3.25
C ASN A 265 -8.75 -24.16 -2.76
N VAL A 266 -7.86 -24.30 -1.78
CA VAL A 266 -7.09 -23.17 -1.28
C VAL A 266 -5.96 -22.82 -2.25
N ASN A 267 -6.24 -21.88 -3.14
CA ASN A 267 -5.23 -21.40 -4.09
C ASN A 267 -4.48 -20.18 -3.54
N SER A 268 -3.38 -20.41 -2.82
CA SER A 268 -2.55 -19.33 -2.26
C SER A 268 -1.06 -19.62 -2.33
N LYS A 269 -0.40 -18.99 -3.30
CA LYS A 269 1.01 -19.17 -3.61
C LYS A 269 1.79 -17.87 -3.45
N CYS A 270 3.09 -18.01 -3.27
CA CYS A 270 4.05 -16.90 -3.26
C CYS A 270 5.35 -17.36 -3.92
N PHE A 271 6.22 -16.42 -4.28
CA PHE A 271 7.55 -16.73 -4.78
C PHE A 271 8.58 -16.63 -3.67
N GLY A 272 9.24 -17.76 -3.37
CA GLY A 272 10.17 -17.91 -2.29
C GLY A 272 11.58 -17.41 -2.60
N GLN A 273 12.22 -16.77 -1.62
CA GLN A 273 13.65 -16.48 -1.62
C GLN A 273 14.26 -16.89 -0.28
N SER A 274 15.29 -17.75 -0.31
CA SER A 274 15.88 -18.33 0.90
C SER A 274 14.87 -19.06 1.80
N GLY A 275 13.87 -19.72 1.20
CA GLY A 275 12.86 -20.53 1.89
C GLY A 275 11.75 -19.73 2.59
N ASN A 276 11.59 -18.44 2.29
CA ASN A 276 10.47 -17.62 2.78
C ASN A 276 9.85 -16.87 1.60
N CYS A 277 8.55 -16.56 1.67
CA CYS A 277 7.89 -15.75 0.66
C CYS A 277 8.57 -14.38 0.53
N ASN A 278 8.94 -14.01 -0.70
CA ASN A 278 9.44 -12.67 -1.01
C ASN A 278 8.28 -11.83 -1.55
N TYR A 279 7.73 -10.94 -0.72
CA TYR A 279 6.57 -10.14 -1.07
C TYR A 279 6.80 -9.26 -2.30
N GLU A 280 7.91 -8.50 -2.34
CA GLU A 280 8.23 -7.63 -3.49
C GLU A 280 8.51 -8.45 -4.75
N GLY A 281 9.22 -9.57 -4.61
CA GLY A 281 9.44 -10.51 -5.71
C GLY A 281 8.12 -11.08 -6.25
N THR A 282 7.18 -11.39 -5.37
CA THR A 282 5.85 -11.90 -5.75
C THR A 282 5.03 -10.84 -6.47
N LEU A 283 5.10 -9.56 -6.07
CA LEU A 283 4.46 -8.45 -6.81
C LEU A 283 4.98 -8.37 -8.25
N TRP A 284 6.30 -8.36 -8.44
CA TRP A 284 6.89 -8.26 -9.77
C TRP A 284 6.67 -9.52 -10.61
N THR A 285 6.68 -10.71 -10.00
CA THR A 285 6.41 -11.96 -10.71
C THR A 285 4.96 -12.07 -11.14
N ALA A 286 4.01 -11.73 -10.27
CA ALA A 286 2.60 -11.68 -10.63
C ALA A 286 2.36 -10.67 -11.76
N LEU A 287 3.04 -9.51 -11.73
CA LEU A 287 2.97 -8.53 -12.82
C LEU A 287 3.52 -9.10 -14.15
N LEU A 288 4.65 -9.80 -14.12
CA LEU A 288 5.20 -10.49 -15.29
C LEU A 288 4.24 -11.55 -15.81
N PHE A 289 3.75 -12.43 -14.94
CA PHE A 289 2.85 -13.52 -15.33
C PHE A 289 1.55 -12.99 -15.92
N ASN A 290 0.98 -11.94 -15.33
CA ASN A 290 -0.17 -11.24 -15.90
C ASN A 290 0.13 -10.70 -17.31
N LYS A 291 1.33 -10.12 -17.51
CA LYS A 291 1.76 -9.61 -18.82
C LYS A 291 1.88 -10.73 -19.87
N LEU A 292 2.43 -11.87 -19.47
CA LEU A 292 2.60 -13.06 -20.32
C LEU A 292 1.28 -13.80 -20.59
N GLY A 293 0.23 -13.53 -19.80
CA GLY A 293 -1.05 -14.24 -19.85
C GLY A 293 -1.05 -15.56 -19.07
N VAL A 294 -0.12 -15.70 -18.11
CA VAL A 294 -0.11 -16.78 -17.12
C VAL A 294 -1.09 -16.40 -15.99
N GLU A 295 -1.82 -17.40 -15.48
CA GLU A 295 -2.80 -17.20 -14.41
C GLU A 295 -2.14 -16.68 -13.13
N THR A 296 -2.72 -15.65 -12.52
CA THR A 296 -2.16 -14.99 -11.33
C THR A 296 -3.01 -15.12 -10.07
N ASP A 297 -4.18 -15.74 -10.16
CA ASP A 297 -5.16 -15.74 -9.08
C ASP A 297 -4.62 -16.41 -7.81
N ALA A 298 -3.76 -17.42 -7.97
CA ALA A 298 -3.03 -18.06 -6.88
C ALA A 298 -2.22 -17.09 -6.00
N TYR A 299 -1.69 -16.00 -6.55
CA TYR A 299 -0.81 -15.08 -5.81
C TYR A 299 -1.57 -13.93 -5.16
N VAL A 300 -2.79 -13.66 -5.63
CA VAL A 300 -3.60 -12.51 -5.22
C VAL A 300 -3.94 -12.54 -3.73
N PRO A 301 -4.39 -13.66 -3.11
CA PRO A 301 -4.69 -13.68 -1.68
C PRO A 301 -3.50 -13.27 -0.81
N TYR A 302 -2.32 -13.81 -1.10
CA TYR A 302 -1.07 -13.45 -0.41
C TYR A 302 -0.75 -11.97 -0.55
N LEU A 303 -0.83 -11.43 -1.77
CA LEU A 303 -0.54 -10.02 -2.02
C LEU A 303 -1.53 -9.08 -1.34
N PHE A 304 -2.83 -9.37 -1.36
CA PHE A 304 -3.85 -8.56 -0.68
C PHE A 304 -3.69 -8.57 0.84
N ALA A 305 -3.62 -9.76 1.44
CA ALA A 305 -3.61 -9.88 2.91
C ALA A 305 -2.33 -9.35 3.57
N LEU A 306 -1.22 -9.24 2.82
CA LEU A 306 0.05 -8.71 3.32
C LEU A 306 0.34 -7.28 2.84
N ALA A 307 -0.57 -6.63 2.11
CA ALA A 307 -0.36 -5.29 1.55
C ALA A 307 -0.05 -4.23 2.62
N ASP A 308 -0.81 -4.19 3.71
CA ASP A 308 -0.67 -3.18 4.77
C ASP A 308 0.73 -3.21 5.42
N ASP A 309 1.24 -4.42 5.68
CA ASP A 309 2.57 -4.61 6.27
C ASP A 309 3.72 -4.37 5.28
N ASN A 310 3.39 -4.28 4.00
CA ASN A 310 4.32 -4.10 2.90
C ASN A 310 4.07 -2.79 2.12
N GLY A 311 3.39 -1.81 2.72
CA GLY A 311 3.08 -0.53 2.10
C GLY A 311 4.29 0.18 1.50
N LYS A 312 5.51 -0.04 2.04
CA LYS A 312 6.80 0.44 1.50
C LYS A 312 7.07 0.06 0.02
N TYR A 313 6.38 -0.93 -0.53
CA TYR A 313 6.53 -1.38 -1.91
C TYR A 313 5.41 -0.88 -2.83
N LEU A 314 4.53 -0.01 -2.34
CA LEU A 314 3.34 0.48 -3.04
C LEU A 314 2.48 -0.64 -3.67
N PRO A 315 2.01 -1.64 -2.88
CA PRO A 315 1.32 -2.80 -3.45
C PRO A 315 0.03 -2.44 -4.21
N SER A 316 -0.62 -1.34 -3.83
CA SER A 316 -1.83 -0.82 -4.48
C SER A 316 -1.65 -0.61 -5.98
N SER A 317 -0.46 -0.20 -6.44
CA SER A 317 -0.16 -0.07 -7.87
C SER A 317 -0.28 -1.41 -8.60
N PHE A 318 0.42 -2.44 -8.12
CA PHE A 318 0.40 -3.77 -8.72
C PHE A 318 -0.97 -4.41 -8.62
N LEU A 319 -1.62 -4.35 -7.46
CA LEU A 319 -2.93 -4.96 -7.24
C LEU A 319 -4.01 -4.30 -8.10
N TYR A 320 -3.90 -2.98 -8.34
CA TYR A 320 -4.79 -2.30 -9.27
C TYR A 320 -4.58 -2.76 -10.72
N ILE A 321 -3.34 -3.00 -11.15
CA ILE A 321 -3.06 -3.61 -12.46
C ILE A 321 -3.68 -5.00 -12.57
N LEU A 322 -3.48 -5.84 -11.54
CA LEU A 322 -3.91 -7.23 -11.54
C LEU A 322 -5.43 -7.41 -11.43
N ARG A 323 -6.12 -6.57 -10.65
CA ARG A 323 -7.54 -6.78 -10.29
C ARG A 323 -8.47 -5.64 -10.63
N ASN A 324 -7.96 -4.46 -10.99
CA ASN A 324 -8.76 -3.27 -11.27
C ASN A 324 -9.72 -2.87 -10.13
N GLY A 325 -9.35 -3.15 -8.87
CA GLY A 325 -10.23 -2.90 -7.73
C GLY A 325 -10.25 -1.42 -7.30
N GLU A 326 -11.44 -0.92 -6.96
CA GLU A 326 -11.64 0.47 -6.53
C GLU A 326 -10.90 0.81 -5.24
N ASP A 327 -10.77 -0.14 -4.31
CA ASP A 327 -10.02 0.05 -3.07
C ASP A 327 -8.53 0.32 -3.35
N GLN A 328 -7.95 -0.40 -4.30
CA GLN A 328 -6.54 -0.25 -4.67
C GLN A 328 -6.32 1.08 -5.38
N TYR A 329 -7.25 1.49 -6.26
CA TYR A 329 -7.27 2.82 -6.85
C TYR A 329 -7.35 3.91 -5.77
N GLY A 330 -8.31 3.79 -4.85
CA GLY A 330 -8.54 4.73 -3.76
C GLY A 330 -7.30 4.88 -2.86
N ASN A 331 -6.66 3.77 -2.50
CA ASN A 331 -5.40 3.79 -1.75
C ASN A 331 -4.28 4.48 -2.53
N LEU A 332 -4.13 4.16 -3.82
CA LEU A 332 -3.08 4.74 -4.66
C LEU A 332 -3.25 6.26 -4.80
N VAL A 333 -4.48 6.74 -5.02
CA VAL A 333 -4.80 8.17 -5.07
C VAL A 333 -4.53 8.86 -3.73
N GLN A 334 -4.94 8.25 -2.61
CA GLN A 334 -4.72 8.80 -1.27
C GLN A 334 -3.24 8.91 -0.89
N GLU A 335 -2.40 8.01 -1.42
CA GLU A 335 -0.96 8.05 -1.20
C GLU A 335 -0.23 9.12 -2.04
N GLN A 336 -0.90 9.72 -3.04
CA GLN A 336 -0.32 10.78 -3.85
C GLN A 336 -0.12 12.06 -3.03
N LYS A 337 1.11 12.55 -2.96
CA LYS A 337 1.46 13.77 -2.24
C LYS A 337 1.15 15.00 -3.09
N GLN A 338 0.33 15.88 -2.53
CA GLN A 338 0.00 17.19 -3.10
C GLN A 338 -0.66 17.09 -4.49
N GLY A 339 -1.21 15.94 -4.86
CA GLY A 339 -1.70 15.70 -6.23
C GLY A 339 -0.58 15.66 -7.27
N GLN A 340 0.67 15.33 -6.91
CA GLN A 340 1.82 15.52 -7.81
C GLN A 340 2.76 14.32 -7.91
N PHE A 341 3.00 13.58 -6.83
CA PHE A 341 3.99 12.50 -6.85
C PHE A 341 3.75 11.51 -5.72
N TRP A 342 4.34 10.32 -5.84
CA TRP A 342 4.38 9.34 -4.76
C TRP A 342 5.77 9.34 -4.11
N ASP A 343 5.80 9.19 -2.79
CA ASP A 343 7.02 9.18 -1.98
C ASP A 343 6.71 8.38 -0.72
N VAL A 344 6.76 7.07 -0.86
CA VAL A 344 6.16 6.11 0.07
C VAL A 344 7.03 6.00 1.31
N SER A 345 6.40 6.06 2.48
CA SER A 345 7.14 6.01 3.74
C SER A 345 7.81 4.65 3.95
N GLY A 346 9.12 4.67 4.17
CA GLY A 346 9.89 3.44 4.39
C GLY A 346 10.20 2.65 3.11
N SER A 347 9.85 3.19 1.93
CA SER A 347 10.35 2.66 0.65
C SER A 347 11.88 2.59 0.69
N PRO A 348 12.49 1.47 0.22
CA PRO A 348 13.93 1.41 0.03
C PRO A 348 14.37 2.26 -1.17
N TYR A 349 13.41 2.79 -1.94
CA TYR A 349 13.62 3.59 -3.13
C TYR A 349 13.38 5.08 -2.84
N ASN A 350 13.34 5.88 -3.90
CA ASN A 350 13.12 7.31 -3.81
C ASN A 350 11.79 7.67 -4.48
N ARG A 351 11.33 8.91 -4.27
CA ARG A 351 10.10 9.43 -4.87
C ARG A 351 9.95 9.22 -6.38
N PHE A 352 11.03 9.19 -7.16
CA PHE A 352 10.93 9.04 -8.60
C PHE A 352 10.57 7.60 -8.96
N TYR A 353 11.17 6.64 -8.27
CA TYR A 353 10.79 5.22 -8.39
C TYR A 353 9.36 4.98 -7.90
N ASP A 354 9.00 5.53 -6.73
CA ASP A 354 7.65 5.36 -6.19
C ASP A 354 6.60 6.05 -7.10
N THR A 355 6.94 7.19 -7.71
CA THR A 355 6.08 7.86 -8.70
C THR A 355 5.98 7.05 -9.99
N ALA A 356 7.05 6.42 -10.44
CA ALA A 356 7.00 5.49 -11.57
C ALA A 356 6.07 4.31 -11.28
N LEU A 357 6.08 3.75 -10.07
CA LEU A 357 5.10 2.74 -9.66
C LEU A 357 3.67 3.29 -9.66
N GLY A 358 3.43 4.49 -9.13
CA GLY A 358 2.11 5.11 -9.18
C GLY A 358 1.59 5.31 -10.62
N LEU A 359 2.47 5.78 -11.50
CA LEU A 359 2.18 5.90 -12.93
C LEU A 359 1.95 4.54 -13.59
N LEU A 360 2.73 3.51 -13.26
CA LEU A 360 2.57 2.18 -13.83
C LEU A 360 1.16 1.62 -13.60
N GLY A 361 0.58 1.89 -12.43
CA GLY A 361 -0.78 1.47 -12.10
C GLY A 361 -1.87 2.33 -12.74
N LEU A 362 -1.66 3.65 -12.85
CA LEU A 362 -2.70 4.60 -13.26
C LEU A 362 -2.61 5.05 -14.72
N ASP A 363 -1.49 4.82 -15.41
CA ASP A 363 -1.35 5.31 -16.78
C ASP A 363 -2.26 4.56 -17.76
N GLY A 364 -2.82 5.33 -18.69
CA GLY A 364 -3.80 4.85 -19.66
C GLY A 364 -5.20 4.60 -19.10
N THR A 365 -5.44 4.74 -17.79
CA THR A 365 -6.79 4.56 -17.21
C THR A 365 -7.66 5.82 -17.25
N GLY A 366 -7.08 6.95 -17.65
CA GLY A 366 -7.75 8.26 -17.62
C GLY A 366 -7.75 8.93 -16.23
N ALA A 367 -7.06 8.35 -15.24
CA ALA A 367 -6.92 8.94 -13.91
C ALA A 367 -6.25 10.32 -13.97
N SER A 368 -6.89 11.31 -13.34
CA SER A 368 -6.40 12.69 -13.28
C SER A 368 -5.05 12.79 -12.57
N GLU A 369 -4.84 11.92 -11.59
CA GLU A 369 -3.68 11.81 -10.72
C GLU A 369 -2.43 11.43 -11.51
N ALA A 370 -2.58 10.55 -12.52
CA ALA A 370 -1.50 10.23 -13.46
C ALA A 370 -1.10 11.45 -14.29
N GLY A 371 -2.09 12.20 -14.81
CA GLY A 371 -1.85 13.44 -15.56
C GLY A 371 -1.10 14.48 -14.74
N GLN A 372 -1.58 14.75 -13.52
CA GLN A 372 -0.94 15.73 -12.61
C GLN A 372 0.49 15.33 -12.24
N ALA A 373 0.75 14.02 -12.08
CA ALA A 373 2.09 13.54 -11.81
C ALA A 373 3.04 13.70 -13.01
N LYS A 374 2.55 13.45 -14.22
CA LYS A 374 3.30 13.69 -15.46
C LYS A 374 3.67 15.17 -15.60
N ASP A 375 2.71 16.08 -15.38
CA ASP A 375 2.94 17.53 -15.44
C ASP A 375 3.98 17.98 -14.41
N TYR A 376 3.86 17.47 -13.18
CA TYR A 376 4.84 17.72 -12.12
C TYR A 376 6.25 17.26 -12.53
N LEU A 377 6.38 16.03 -13.03
CA LEU A 377 7.67 15.47 -13.45
C LEU A 377 8.32 16.30 -14.56
N ILE A 378 7.57 16.68 -15.59
CA ILE A 378 8.08 17.55 -16.66
C ILE A 378 8.56 18.90 -16.11
N SER A 379 7.86 19.46 -15.12
CA SER A 379 8.24 20.74 -14.50
C SER A 379 9.55 20.72 -13.69
N ILE A 380 10.01 19.53 -13.27
CA ILE A 380 11.22 19.36 -12.43
C ILE A 380 12.36 18.64 -13.15
N GLN A 381 12.23 18.46 -14.45
CA GLN A 381 13.24 17.83 -15.31
C GLN A 381 14.57 18.61 -15.25
N THR A 382 15.71 17.93 -15.38
CA THR A 382 16.99 18.62 -15.53
C THR A 382 17.07 19.32 -16.88
N ASN A 383 18.01 20.25 -17.05
CA ASN A 383 18.22 20.91 -18.34
C ASN A 383 18.57 19.92 -19.47
N ASP A 384 19.15 18.78 -19.11
CA ASP A 384 19.53 17.73 -20.05
C ASP A 384 18.33 16.83 -20.42
N GLY A 385 17.23 16.88 -19.66
CA GLY A 385 16.03 16.08 -19.91
C GLY A 385 15.82 14.91 -18.95
N CYS A 386 16.81 14.51 -18.17
CA CYS A 386 16.65 13.40 -17.23
C CYS A 386 16.01 13.83 -15.89
N TRP A 387 15.70 12.85 -15.06
CA TRP A 387 15.28 13.06 -13.66
C TRP A 387 16.34 12.62 -12.66
N ASN A 388 16.15 13.05 -11.41
CA ASN A 388 16.97 12.68 -10.26
C ASN A 388 18.50 12.82 -10.47
N ASN A 389 18.93 13.94 -11.06
CA ASN A 389 20.35 14.18 -11.40
C ASN A 389 20.89 13.15 -12.40
N ASN A 390 20.17 12.97 -13.51
CA ASN A 390 20.52 12.04 -14.58
C ASN A 390 20.67 10.59 -14.09
N ASN A 391 19.80 10.18 -13.17
CA ASN A 391 19.77 8.79 -12.72
C ASN A 391 19.11 7.92 -13.80
N VAL A 392 19.87 6.99 -14.38
CA VAL A 392 19.43 6.10 -15.47
C VAL A 392 18.23 5.25 -15.05
N ARG A 393 18.30 4.61 -13.88
CA ARG A 393 17.22 3.76 -13.35
C ARG A 393 15.90 4.52 -13.25
N ASP A 394 15.92 5.68 -12.58
CA ASP A 394 14.70 6.43 -12.30
C ASP A 394 14.15 7.09 -13.58
N THR A 395 15.02 7.60 -14.45
CA THR A 395 14.62 8.18 -15.74
C THR A 395 14.00 7.11 -16.64
N GLY A 396 14.66 5.95 -16.76
CA GLY A 396 14.14 4.82 -17.53
C GLY A 396 12.80 4.33 -16.98
N PHE A 397 12.66 4.17 -15.67
CA PHE A 397 11.42 3.66 -15.12
C PHE A 397 10.25 4.65 -15.27
N LEU A 398 10.49 5.95 -15.07
CA LEU A 398 9.48 6.98 -15.32
C LEU A 398 9.04 7.02 -16.78
N LEU A 399 9.99 6.95 -17.72
CA LEU A 399 9.69 6.90 -19.15
C LEU A 399 8.88 5.66 -19.50
N TYR A 400 9.25 4.51 -18.97
CA TYR A 400 8.51 3.27 -19.19
C TYR A 400 7.07 3.35 -18.64
N ALA A 401 6.92 3.80 -17.40
CA ALA A 401 5.63 3.78 -16.70
C ALA A 401 4.67 4.91 -17.11
N GLY A 402 5.18 6.08 -17.47
CA GLY A 402 4.35 7.26 -17.79
C GLY A 402 4.37 7.69 -19.25
N TRP A 403 5.35 7.26 -20.04
CA TRP A 403 5.49 7.70 -21.43
C TRP A 403 6.02 6.58 -22.33
N GLY A 404 5.57 5.35 -22.07
CA GLY A 404 6.06 4.17 -22.76
C GLY A 404 5.99 4.32 -24.28
N ARG A 405 7.11 4.10 -24.96
CA ARG A 405 7.19 4.05 -26.43
C ARG A 405 7.13 2.62 -26.94
N GLY A 406 6.75 2.46 -28.21
CA GLY A 406 6.95 1.19 -28.91
C GLY A 406 8.43 0.88 -28.96
N VAL A 407 8.78 -0.39 -28.74
CA VAL A 407 10.15 -0.85 -28.89
C VAL A 407 10.37 -1.10 -30.38
N SER A 408 11.28 -0.35 -30.99
CA SER A 408 11.57 -0.57 -32.40
C SER A 408 12.46 -1.80 -32.48
N GLY A 409 12.09 -2.81 -33.27
CA GLY A 409 13.01 -3.92 -33.58
C GLY A 409 14.36 -3.40 -34.06
N PRO A 410 15.45 -4.19 -33.93
CA PRO A 410 16.81 -3.73 -34.19
C PRO A 410 16.93 -3.13 -35.59
N GLY A 411 17.02 -1.79 -35.68
CA GLY A 411 17.37 -1.09 -36.92
C GLY A 411 16.51 0.09 -37.40
N ASN A 412 15.49 0.59 -36.68
CA ASN A 412 14.82 1.83 -37.12
C ASN A 412 14.22 2.64 -35.98
N GLY A 413 14.72 3.87 -35.76
CA GLY A 413 14.35 4.70 -34.61
C GLY A 413 12.88 5.12 -34.58
N GLY A 414 12.27 4.94 -33.40
CA GLY A 414 10.93 5.42 -33.06
C GLY A 414 9.85 4.38 -33.29
N GLY A 415 9.60 3.52 -32.29
CA GLY A 415 8.54 2.54 -32.36
C GLY A 415 7.20 3.26 -32.48
N THR A 416 6.46 2.97 -33.56
CA THR A 416 5.12 3.52 -33.77
C THR A 416 4.23 3.03 -32.62
N SER A 417 3.40 3.90 -32.04
CA SER A 417 2.41 3.44 -31.05
C SER A 417 1.43 2.46 -31.72
N CYS A 418 0.79 1.60 -30.94
CA CYS A 418 -0.22 0.66 -31.45
C CYS A 418 -1.29 1.40 -32.27
N THR A 419 -1.83 2.48 -31.70
CA THR A 419 -2.83 3.34 -32.36
C THR A 419 -2.25 4.09 -33.57
N GLY A 420 -1.00 4.53 -33.49
CA GLY A 420 -0.30 5.18 -34.60
C GLY A 420 -0.06 4.24 -35.80
N ALA A 421 0.02 2.94 -35.53
CA ALA A 421 0.14 1.89 -36.54
C ALA A 421 -1.23 1.41 -37.08
N GLY A 422 -2.34 1.96 -36.55
CA GLY A 422 -3.70 1.60 -36.96
C GLY A 422 -4.28 0.36 -36.27
N PHE A 423 -3.71 -0.04 -35.14
CA PHE A 423 -4.17 -1.15 -34.30
C PHE A 423 -4.86 -0.63 -33.02
N TYR A 424 -5.28 -1.54 -32.14
CA TYR A 424 -6.10 -1.22 -30.96
C TYR A 424 -5.40 -1.64 -29.67
N CYS A 425 -5.53 -0.84 -28.61
CA CYS A 425 -5.01 -1.21 -27.30
C CYS A 425 -6.11 -1.87 -26.50
N GLU A 426 -5.98 -3.18 -26.30
CA GLU A 426 -7.00 -4.03 -25.71
C GLU A 426 -6.34 -5.00 -24.72
N GLY A 427 -7.10 -5.49 -23.73
CA GLY A 427 -6.61 -6.55 -22.86
C GLY A 427 -6.17 -7.78 -23.65
N ARG A 428 -5.05 -8.42 -23.24
CA ARG A 428 -4.46 -9.57 -23.94
C ARG A 428 -5.48 -10.69 -24.19
N SER A 429 -6.20 -11.11 -23.14
CA SER A 429 -7.23 -12.15 -23.25
C SER A 429 -8.37 -11.72 -24.17
N SER A 430 -8.88 -10.51 -23.99
CA SER A 430 -9.97 -9.98 -24.82
C SER A 430 -9.62 -9.93 -26.31
N CYS A 431 -8.37 -9.60 -26.63
CA CYS A 431 -7.85 -9.62 -28.00
C CYS A 431 -7.88 -11.03 -28.59
N LEU A 432 -7.34 -12.01 -27.86
CA LEU A 432 -7.26 -13.41 -28.29
C LEU A 432 -8.65 -14.04 -28.43
N ASP A 433 -9.55 -13.79 -27.46
CA ASP A 433 -10.94 -14.25 -27.46
C ASP A 433 -11.73 -13.68 -28.65
N SER A 434 -11.39 -12.47 -29.08
CA SER A 434 -11.95 -11.82 -30.27
C SER A 434 -11.32 -12.31 -31.58
N GLY A 435 -10.44 -13.31 -31.54
CA GLY A 435 -9.73 -13.84 -32.71
C GLY A 435 -8.63 -12.91 -33.24
N GLY A 436 -8.19 -11.95 -32.43
CA GLY A 436 -7.07 -11.08 -32.71
C GLY A 436 -5.71 -11.74 -32.51
N ASN A 437 -4.67 -11.05 -32.95
CA ASN A 437 -3.28 -11.38 -32.62
C ASN A 437 -2.69 -10.25 -31.79
N ILE A 438 -1.87 -10.63 -30.82
CA ILE A 438 -1.04 -9.68 -30.07
C ILE A 438 0.15 -9.26 -30.94
N LEU A 439 0.42 -7.96 -30.99
CA LEU A 439 1.46 -7.33 -31.80
C LEU A 439 2.48 -6.65 -30.89
N ASP A 440 3.36 -7.44 -30.27
CA ASP A 440 4.30 -6.98 -29.23
C ASP A 440 5.29 -5.91 -29.72
N GLN A 441 5.47 -5.76 -31.04
CA GLN A 441 6.29 -4.69 -31.63
C GLN A 441 5.70 -3.28 -31.48
N TYR A 442 4.45 -3.16 -31.00
CA TYR A 442 3.78 -1.88 -30.78
C TYR A 442 3.37 -1.72 -29.31
N ALA A 443 3.61 -0.55 -28.73
CA ALA A 443 3.22 -0.27 -27.35
C ALA A 443 1.85 0.39 -27.25
N CYS A 444 1.16 0.05 -26.17
CA CYS A 444 -0.01 0.75 -25.66
C CYS A 444 0.38 1.69 -24.52
N SER A 445 -0.44 2.71 -24.29
CA SER A 445 -0.22 3.67 -23.20
C SER A 445 -0.47 3.08 -21.83
N SER A 446 -1.41 2.12 -21.71
CA SER A 446 -1.61 1.38 -20.47
C SER A 446 -0.73 0.13 -20.44
N PHE A 447 -0.19 -0.20 -19.27
CA PHE A 447 0.53 -1.45 -19.04
C PHE A 447 -0.38 -2.68 -19.22
N ARG A 448 -1.67 -2.53 -18.89
CA ARG A 448 -2.70 -3.57 -18.95
C ARG A 448 -3.09 -3.98 -20.36
N ASP A 449 -2.90 -3.06 -21.30
CA ASP A 449 -3.27 -3.27 -22.68
C ASP A 449 -2.12 -3.89 -23.46
N SER A 450 -2.48 -4.70 -24.44
CA SER A 450 -1.59 -5.22 -25.46
C SER A 450 -2.06 -4.72 -26.81
N CYS A 451 -1.13 -4.55 -27.74
CA CYS A 451 -1.52 -4.11 -29.07
C CYS A 451 -2.24 -5.24 -29.81
N CYS A 452 -3.51 -5.04 -30.11
CA CYS A 452 -4.39 -6.01 -30.72
C CYS A 452 -4.64 -5.70 -32.20
N SER A 453 -4.58 -6.75 -33.04
CA SER A 453 -4.86 -6.63 -34.46
C SER A 453 -6.34 -6.36 -34.79
N VAL A 454 -7.24 -6.54 -33.83
CA VAL A 454 -8.69 -6.32 -33.96
C VAL A 454 -9.16 -5.37 -32.86
N ASN A 455 -10.21 -4.62 -33.15
CA ASN A 455 -10.89 -3.85 -32.11
C ASN A 455 -11.75 -4.83 -31.30
N VAL A 456 -11.58 -4.85 -29.99
CA VAL A 456 -12.46 -5.64 -29.12
C VAL A 456 -13.73 -4.82 -28.93
N ILE A 457 -14.74 -5.12 -29.75
CA ILE A 457 -16.07 -4.56 -29.53
C ILE A 457 -16.64 -5.33 -28.35
N GLU A 458 -16.72 -4.69 -27.18
CA GLU A 458 -17.45 -5.28 -26.06
C GLU A 458 -18.83 -5.70 -26.52
N ALA A 459 -19.19 -6.96 -26.28
CA ALA A 459 -20.52 -7.45 -26.60
C ALA A 459 -21.56 -6.60 -25.83
N SER A 460 -22.66 -6.27 -26.50
CA SER A 460 -23.81 -5.66 -25.83
C SER A 460 -24.30 -6.57 -24.71
N CYS A 461 -24.95 -5.99 -23.70
CA CYS A 461 -25.46 -6.79 -22.61
C CYS A 461 -26.44 -7.87 -23.09
N SER A 462 -27.23 -7.55 -24.13
CA SER A 462 -28.14 -8.49 -24.78
C SER A 462 -27.44 -9.68 -25.44
N GLU A 463 -26.25 -9.49 -26.02
CA GLU A 463 -25.46 -10.56 -26.66
C GLU A 463 -24.79 -11.46 -25.62
N LYS A 464 -24.49 -10.92 -24.44
CA LYS A 464 -24.07 -11.68 -23.26
C LYS A 464 -25.23 -12.41 -22.56
N GLY A 465 -26.46 -12.25 -23.05
CA GLY A 465 -27.65 -12.85 -22.46
C GLY A 465 -28.11 -12.17 -21.15
N GLY A 466 -27.66 -10.95 -20.88
CA GLY A 466 -28.05 -10.16 -19.72
C GLY A 466 -28.96 -8.97 -20.05
N ILE A 467 -29.24 -8.17 -19.02
CA ILE A 467 -29.94 -6.88 -19.13
C ILE A 467 -29.15 -5.75 -18.44
N VAL A 468 -29.21 -4.54 -18.98
CA VAL A 468 -28.59 -3.35 -18.36
C VAL A 468 -29.53 -2.80 -17.29
N CYS A 469 -29.04 -2.64 -16.07
CA CYS A 469 -29.82 -2.06 -14.98
C CYS A 469 -29.90 -0.54 -15.10
N GLU A 470 -31.06 0.04 -14.80
CA GLU A 470 -31.19 1.50 -14.68
C GLU A 470 -30.33 2.03 -13.52
N ALA A 471 -29.99 3.32 -13.53
CA ALA A 471 -29.11 3.91 -12.51
C ALA A 471 -29.62 3.79 -11.06
N ASN A 472 -30.92 3.51 -10.87
CA ASN A 472 -31.58 3.27 -9.60
C ASN A 472 -31.85 1.78 -9.36
N GLN A 473 -31.20 0.89 -10.09
CA GLN A 473 -31.38 -0.55 -9.99
C GLN A 473 -30.05 -1.26 -9.67
N ILE A 474 -30.14 -2.26 -8.81
CA ILE A 474 -29.06 -3.20 -8.49
C ILE A 474 -29.29 -4.51 -9.26
N CYS A 475 -28.19 -5.08 -9.74
CA CYS A 475 -28.22 -6.40 -10.35
C CYS A 475 -28.33 -7.47 -9.26
N ASN A 476 -29.39 -8.28 -9.29
CA ASN A 476 -29.54 -9.43 -8.41
C ASN A 476 -28.93 -10.69 -9.06
N GLY A 477 -27.70 -10.59 -9.56
CA GLY A 477 -27.04 -11.63 -10.36
C GLY A 477 -25.56 -11.31 -10.57
N ARG A 478 -24.94 -11.94 -11.56
CA ARG A 478 -23.54 -11.66 -11.91
C ARG A 478 -23.45 -10.39 -12.74
N THR A 479 -22.66 -9.42 -12.29
CA THR A 479 -22.37 -8.22 -13.06
C THR A 479 -21.17 -8.43 -13.98
N GLU A 480 -21.26 -7.92 -15.21
CA GLU A 480 -20.16 -7.88 -16.18
C GLU A 480 -20.13 -6.56 -16.94
N SER A 481 -18.96 -6.12 -17.41
CA SER A 481 -18.88 -4.99 -18.34
C SER A 481 -19.48 -5.35 -19.71
N SER A 482 -20.14 -4.39 -20.35
CA SER A 482 -20.66 -4.49 -21.71
C SER A 482 -20.58 -3.13 -22.41
N SER A 483 -20.76 -3.10 -23.73
CA SER A 483 -20.78 -1.85 -24.50
C SER A 483 -21.86 -0.85 -24.07
N GLU A 484 -22.84 -1.30 -23.29
CA GLU A 484 -23.97 -0.51 -22.79
C GLU A 484 -23.83 -0.16 -21.28
N GLY A 485 -22.69 -0.50 -20.66
CA GLY A 485 -22.42 -0.34 -19.23
C GLY A 485 -22.42 -1.67 -18.47
N THR A 486 -22.75 -1.64 -17.18
CA THR A 486 -22.82 -2.83 -16.33
C THR A 486 -23.99 -3.72 -16.74
N CYS A 487 -23.68 -4.91 -17.21
CA CYS A 487 -24.60 -5.94 -17.63
C CYS A 487 -24.90 -6.91 -16.48
N CYS A 488 -26.18 -7.18 -16.24
CA CYS A 488 -26.63 -8.16 -15.26
C CYS A 488 -26.94 -9.49 -15.95
N ILE A 489 -26.18 -10.54 -15.65
CA ILE A 489 -26.31 -11.88 -16.23
C ILE A 489 -26.93 -12.83 -15.20
N GLY A 490 -27.97 -13.56 -15.60
CA GLY A 490 -28.58 -14.63 -14.81
C GLY A 490 -29.88 -14.26 -14.10
N ASP A 491 -30.19 -12.96 -13.95
CA ASP A 491 -31.36 -12.50 -13.19
C ASP A 491 -31.88 -11.13 -13.63
N PHE A 492 -32.81 -10.55 -12.86
CA PHE A 492 -33.44 -9.25 -13.13
C PHE A 492 -32.82 -8.11 -12.31
N CYS A 493 -32.92 -6.90 -12.84
CA CYS A 493 -32.56 -5.68 -12.14
C CYS A 493 -33.67 -5.31 -11.15
N GLU A 494 -33.31 -5.17 -9.88
CA GLU A 494 -34.22 -4.71 -8.84
C GLU A 494 -33.95 -3.25 -8.54
N ASN A 495 -34.98 -2.46 -8.23
CA ASN A 495 -34.73 -1.09 -7.78
C ASN A 495 -33.89 -1.15 -6.50
N GLU A 496 -32.79 -0.39 -6.48
CA GLU A 496 -31.98 -0.20 -5.28
C GLU A 496 -32.95 0.17 -4.15
N PRO A 497 -32.98 -0.60 -3.05
CA PRO A 497 -33.89 -0.31 -1.95
C PRO A 497 -33.62 1.13 -1.52
N GLU A 498 -34.65 1.99 -1.54
CA GLU A 498 -34.50 3.43 -1.32
C GLU A 498 -33.55 3.66 -0.14
N ARG A 499 -32.35 4.17 -0.48
CA ARG A 499 -31.24 4.30 0.45
C ARG A 499 -31.73 5.08 1.66
N ASN A 500 -31.76 4.41 2.81
CA ASN A 500 -32.26 5.00 4.03
C ASN A 500 -31.13 5.83 4.66
N ASP A 501 -31.14 7.14 4.42
CA ASP A 501 -30.15 8.10 4.93
C ASP A 501 -29.86 7.90 6.42
N CYS A 502 -30.88 7.48 7.19
CA CYS A 502 -30.73 7.19 8.60
C CYS A 502 -29.72 6.08 8.89
N VAL A 503 -29.80 4.95 8.18
CA VAL A 503 -28.95 3.76 8.42
C VAL A 503 -27.51 4.04 8.02
N ASN A 504 -27.32 4.73 6.90
CA ASN A 504 -25.98 5.10 6.40
C ASN A 504 -25.24 6.04 7.36
N LEU A 505 -25.97 6.87 8.11
CA LEU A 505 -25.41 7.76 9.12
C LEU A 505 -25.35 7.12 10.51
N GLY A 506 -25.42 5.79 10.59
CA GLY A 506 -25.33 5.02 11.84
C GLY A 506 -26.58 5.10 12.72
N GLY A 507 -27.72 5.52 12.17
CA GLY A 507 -29.00 5.59 12.86
C GLY A 507 -29.90 4.38 12.59
N ARG A 508 -31.03 4.32 13.31
CA ARG A 508 -32.08 3.31 13.13
C ARG A 508 -33.43 3.98 12.87
N CYS A 509 -34.18 3.51 11.89
CA CYS A 509 -35.56 3.94 11.69
C CYS A 509 -36.52 3.19 12.62
N ALA A 510 -37.33 3.95 13.37
CA ALA A 510 -38.35 3.40 14.26
C ALA A 510 -39.50 4.40 14.44
N GLY A 511 -40.70 3.93 14.79
CA GLY A 511 -41.85 4.81 15.08
C GLY A 511 -41.65 5.80 16.25
N SER A 512 -40.63 5.57 17.09
CA SER A 512 -40.15 6.50 18.13
C SER A 512 -38.76 6.10 18.61
N CYS A 513 -37.90 7.09 18.93
CA CYS A 513 -36.56 6.84 19.46
C CYS A 513 -36.54 6.44 20.94
N PHE A 514 -35.51 5.69 21.34
CA PHE A 514 -35.29 5.33 22.74
C PHE A 514 -34.84 6.54 23.57
N SER A 515 -34.78 6.38 24.90
CA SER A 515 -34.45 7.48 25.83
C SER A 515 -33.00 7.99 25.72
N ASP A 516 -32.12 7.17 25.19
CA ASP A 516 -30.69 7.38 24.92
C ASP A 516 -30.42 7.83 23.48
N GLU A 517 -31.44 7.86 22.64
CA GLU A 517 -31.36 8.31 21.25
C GLU A 517 -32.02 9.69 21.07
N GLU A 518 -31.69 10.38 19.98
CA GLU A 518 -32.36 11.58 19.51
C GLU A 518 -32.88 11.41 18.07
N ALA A 519 -34.02 12.06 17.80
CA ALA A 519 -34.63 12.04 16.49
C ALA A 519 -33.88 12.99 15.55
N SER A 520 -33.33 12.45 14.47
CA SER A 520 -32.71 13.19 13.37
C SER A 520 -33.73 13.55 12.29
N THR A 521 -33.41 14.53 11.45
CA THR A 521 -34.20 14.91 10.28
C THR A 521 -33.96 14.02 9.06
N ASP A 522 -33.12 12.99 9.19
CA ASP A 522 -32.80 12.06 8.11
C ASP A 522 -34.03 11.22 7.74
N SER A 523 -34.14 10.89 6.45
CA SER A 523 -35.30 10.21 5.91
C SER A 523 -35.30 8.71 6.26
N CYS A 524 -36.49 8.15 6.49
CA CYS A 524 -36.73 6.72 6.70
C CYS A 524 -37.61 6.19 5.56
N ALA A 525 -37.37 4.96 5.12
CA ALA A 525 -38.09 4.35 3.99
C ALA A 525 -39.61 4.18 4.25
N LEU A 526 -40.01 4.00 5.51
CA LEU A 526 -41.42 3.86 5.88
C LEU A 526 -42.00 5.20 6.34
N THR A 527 -43.06 5.66 5.67
CA THR A 527 -43.86 6.81 6.11
C THR A 527 -44.41 6.58 7.52
N GLY A 528 -43.87 7.30 8.51
CA GLY A 528 -44.28 7.24 9.92
C GLY A 528 -43.14 6.96 10.89
N ASP A 529 -42.01 6.46 10.39
CA ASP A 529 -40.80 6.26 11.19
C ASP A 529 -39.99 7.56 11.31
N VAL A 530 -39.28 7.69 12.43
CA VAL A 530 -38.28 8.73 12.69
C VAL A 530 -36.89 8.12 12.71
N CYS A 531 -35.89 8.85 12.20
CA CYS A 531 -34.51 8.41 12.29
C CYS A 531 -33.97 8.63 13.70
N CYS A 532 -33.46 7.58 14.33
CA CYS A 532 -32.95 7.61 15.69
C CYS A 532 -31.44 7.41 15.71
N LYS A 533 -30.71 8.38 16.27
CA LYS A 533 -29.26 8.32 16.46
C LYS A 533 -28.92 8.33 17.94
N GLU A 534 -27.84 7.68 18.35
CA GLU A 534 -27.33 7.80 19.71
C GLU A 534 -27.08 9.27 20.05
N LYS A 535 -27.49 9.70 21.24
CA LYS A 535 -27.17 11.05 21.70
C LYS A 535 -25.66 11.17 21.81
N ASP A 536 -25.11 12.19 21.17
CA ASP A 536 -23.75 12.64 21.46
C ASP A 536 -23.67 12.99 22.95
N ASP A 537 -23.15 12.05 23.75
CA ASP A 537 -22.91 12.30 25.17
C ASP A 537 -21.98 13.52 25.25
N PRO A 538 -22.38 14.63 25.91
CA PRO A 538 -21.60 15.86 25.96
C PRO A 538 -20.36 15.75 26.87
N SER A 539 -19.64 14.62 26.84
CA SER A 539 -18.65 14.21 27.83
C SER A 539 -17.26 13.93 27.27
N GLY A 540 -16.88 14.59 26.18
CA GLY A 540 -15.47 14.90 25.89
C GLY A 540 -15.09 16.26 26.47
N SER A 541 -14.98 16.41 27.79
CA SER A 541 -14.61 17.69 28.41
C SER A 541 -13.25 18.18 27.88
N LEU A 542 -13.27 19.25 27.08
CA LEU A 542 -12.10 19.99 26.57
C LEU A 542 -11.15 20.51 27.68
N LEU A 543 -11.43 20.22 28.96
CA LEU A 543 -10.57 20.46 30.10
C LEU A 543 -9.16 19.87 29.93
N TRP A 544 -9.03 18.68 29.32
CA TRP A 544 -7.70 18.09 29.08
C TRP A 544 -6.87 18.92 28.09
N LEU A 545 -7.52 19.47 27.05
CA LEU A 545 -6.91 20.37 26.08
C LEU A 545 -6.46 21.70 26.72
N TRP A 546 -7.27 22.26 27.63
CA TRP A 546 -6.89 23.45 28.41
C TRP A 546 -5.74 23.19 29.38
N ILE A 547 -5.72 22.03 30.06
CA ILE A 547 -4.61 21.62 30.94
C ILE A 547 -3.33 21.45 30.13
N LEU A 548 -3.40 20.81 28.96
CA LEU A 548 -2.26 20.62 28.07
C LEU A 548 -1.70 21.95 27.56
N LEU A 549 -2.57 22.90 27.21
CA LEU A 549 -2.19 24.24 26.76
C LEU A 549 -1.51 25.06 27.88
N ILE A 550 -2.00 24.96 29.12
CA ILE A 550 -1.37 25.62 30.28
C ILE A 550 0.03 25.03 30.56
N ILE A 551 0.19 23.70 30.48
CA ILE A 551 1.49 23.03 30.66
C ILE A 551 2.48 23.51 29.59
N LEU A 552 2.05 23.64 28.33
CA LEU A 552 2.89 24.07 27.22
C LEU A 552 3.40 25.51 27.42
N ILE A 553 2.55 26.41 27.90
CA ILE A 553 2.95 27.80 28.25
C ILE A 553 3.99 27.80 29.37
N ILE A 554 3.82 26.98 30.42
CA ILE A 554 4.77 26.89 31.53
C ILE A 554 6.13 26.37 31.02
N LEU A 555 6.14 25.37 30.14
CA LEU A 555 7.38 24.83 29.55
C LEU A 555 8.12 25.87 28.70
N VAL A 556 7.41 26.72 27.94
CA VAL A 556 8.03 27.82 27.18
C VAL A 556 8.65 28.86 28.12
N VAL A 557 7.95 29.24 29.20
CA VAL A 557 8.48 30.20 30.20
C VAL A 557 9.70 29.63 30.90
N LEU A 558 9.67 28.35 31.31
CA LEU A 558 10.82 27.66 31.87
C LEU A 558 11.97 27.57 30.87
N GLY A 559 11.70 27.29 29.59
CA GLY A 559 12.70 27.28 28.52
C GLY A 559 13.39 28.63 28.33
N ILE A 560 12.66 29.74 28.48
CA ILE A 560 13.21 31.09 28.42
C ILE A 560 14.06 31.42 29.66
N ILE A 561 13.57 31.12 30.86
CA ILE A 561 14.29 31.40 32.12
C ILE A 561 15.56 30.55 32.23
N PHE A 562 15.46 29.27 31.89
CA PHE A 562 16.55 28.32 31.95
C PHE A 562 17.36 28.22 30.66
N ARG A 563 17.15 29.13 29.68
CA ARG A 563 17.85 29.14 28.38
C ARG A 563 19.37 28.99 28.50
N ASN A 564 19.96 29.63 29.52
CA ASN A 564 21.40 29.55 29.76
C ASN A 564 21.84 28.23 30.41
N LYS A 565 21.00 27.59 31.23
CA LYS A 565 21.28 26.25 31.80
C LYS A 565 21.01 25.12 30.80
N LEU A 566 19.99 25.26 29.95
CA LEU A 566 19.66 24.32 28.88
C LEU A 566 20.76 24.25 27.83
N ARG A 567 21.41 25.37 27.47
CA ARG A 567 22.60 25.34 26.59
C ARG A 567 23.73 24.50 27.18
N VAL A 568 24.03 24.65 28.47
CA VAL A 568 25.09 23.88 29.13
C VAL A 568 24.73 22.39 29.21
N TRP A 569 23.44 22.07 29.44
CA TRP A 569 22.96 20.70 29.50
C TRP A 569 22.95 20.01 28.13
N ILE A 570 22.52 20.71 27.07
CA ILE A 570 22.56 20.23 25.67
C ILE A 570 24.00 19.99 25.21
N HIS A 571 24.96 20.84 25.59
CA HIS A 571 26.39 20.60 25.34
C HIS A 571 26.95 19.41 26.14
N LYS A 572 26.39 19.11 27.33
CA LYS A 572 26.77 17.95 28.13
C LYS A 572 26.21 16.63 27.57
N ILE A 573 25.04 16.68 26.93
CA ILE A 573 24.39 15.51 26.30
C ILE A 573 24.97 15.20 24.93
N ARG A 574 25.36 16.22 24.15
CA ARG A 574 26.09 16.01 22.87
C ARG A 574 27.59 15.72 23.05
N GLY A 575 28.15 15.94 24.24
CA GLY A 575 29.55 15.66 24.58
C GLY A 575 29.85 14.23 25.03
N GLY A 576 29.07 13.23 24.57
CA GLY A 576 29.28 11.81 24.83
C GLY A 576 30.56 11.26 24.18
N ILE A 577 31.71 11.71 24.68
CA ILE A 577 33.03 11.15 24.41
C ILE A 577 33.01 9.67 24.83
N ARG A 578 33.09 8.76 23.86
CA ARG A 578 33.47 7.36 24.10
C ARG A 578 34.93 7.32 24.56
N ILE A 579 35.14 7.51 25.87
CA ILE A 579 36.43 7.24 26.51
C ILE A 579 36.63 5.73 26.47
N LYS A 580 37.62 5.30 25.67
CA LYS A 580 38.12 3.93 25.66
C LYS A 580 38.55 3.54 27.07
N LYS A 581 37.98 2.43 27.54
CA LYS A 581 38.31 1.76 28.80
C LYS A 581 39.68 1.10 28.66
N LEU A 582 40.72 1.74 29.19
CA LEU A 582 41.98 1.14 29.64
C LEU A 582 42.10 1.60 31.09
N GLY A 583 41.99 0.74 32.09
CA GLY A 583 42.99 -0.26 32.41
C GLY A 583 43.55 0.13 33.78
N GLY A 584 43.02 -0.46 34.83
CA GLY A 584 43.54 -0.28 36.18
C GLY A 584 44.85 -1.05 36.33
N GLY A 585 45.91 -0.38 36.80
CA GLY A 585 47.18 -1.02 37.06
C GLY A 585 48.15 -0.07 37.76
N LYS A 586 48.43 -0.36 39.03
CA LYS A 586 49.25 0.38 40.00
C LYS A 586 50.69 0.66 39.55
N GLY A 587 51.17 1.84 39.90
CA GLY A 587 52.45 2.04 40.61
C GLY A 587 53.70 2.33 39.78
N GLY A 588 54.51 3.27 40.26
CA GLY A 588 55.93 3.34 39.93
C GLY A 588 56.43 4.71 39.46
N ALA A 589 57.07 5.43 40.36
CA ALA A 589 57.88 6.60 40.07
C ALA A 589 59.14 6.23 39.26
N GLY A 590 59.64 7.15 38.44
CA GLY A 590 61.06 7.16 38.03
C GLY A 590 61.36 7.50 36.58
N THR A 591 62.00 8.66 36.42
CA THR A 591 63.15 8.95 35.53
C THR A 591 63.05 8.79 34.00
N ALA A 592 63.15 9.93 33.34
CA ALA A 592 63.97 10.28 32.17
C ALA A 592 64.60 9.14 31.34
N ALA A 593 64.35 9.16 30.02
CA ALA A 593 65.33 9.43 28.96
C ALA A 593 64.86 8.96 27.58
N ALA A 594 64.97 9.87 26.60
CA ALA A 594 65.42 9.78 25.21
C ALA A 594 65.26 8.50 24.32
N PRO A 595 65.22 8.67 22.98
CA PRO A 595 64.56 7.76 22.04
C PRO A 595 65.52 6.86 21.25
N ARG A 596 65.00 5.77 20.66
CA ARG A 596 65.48 5.18 19.38
C ARG A 596 64.61 3.99 18.90
N ARG A 597 63.98 4.20 17.73
CA ARG A 597 64.06 3.43 16.46
C ARG A 597 64.01 1.88 16.39
N PRO A 598 63.61 1.32 15.23
CA PRO A 598 62.81 0.10 15.08
C PRO A 598 63.62 -1.13 14.68
N GLY A 599 63.03 -2.32 14.83
CA GLY A 599 63.58 -3.59 14.35
C GLY A 599 62.68 -4.80 14.60
N PRO A 600 62.88 -5.94 13.92
CA PRO A 600 61.83 -6.63 13.18
C PRO A 600 61.56 -8.09 13.59
N ARG A 601 60.52 -8.67 12.96
CA ARG A 601 60.32 -10.08 12.51
C ARG A 601 60.72 -11.22 13.48
N GLY A 602 59.76 -12.10 13.78
CA GLY A 602 60.04 -13.48 14.17
C GLY A 602 58.78 -14.29 14.50
N PRO A 603 58.78 -15.63 14.32
CA PRO A 603 57.68 -16.32 13.62
C PRO A 603 57.08 -17.47 14.48
N PRO A 604 56.45 -18.54 13.93
CA PRO A 604 55.19 -19.08 14.45
C PRO A 604 55.39 -20.29 15.38
N GLY A 605 54.54 -20.40 16.41
CA GLY A 605 54.57 -21.51 17.35
C GLY A 605 53.24 -22.26 17.36
N MET A 606 53.26 -23.48 16.83
CA MET A 606 52.24 -24.52 17.01
C MET A 606 51.97 -24.80 18.50
N MET A 607 50.75 -25.19 18.86
CA MET A 607 50.47 -26.52 19.43
C MET A 607 49.03 -26.65 19.93
N HIS A 608 48.51 -27.86 19.72
CA HIS A 608 47.28 -28.43 20.25
C HIS A 608 47.11 -28.28 21.77
N GLY A 609 45.84 -28.18 22.17
CA GLY A 609 45.40 -28.47 23.52
C GLY A 609 43.90 -28.69 23.56
N PHE A 610 43.49 -29.97 23.55
CA PHE A 610 42.15 -30.41 23.95
C PHE A 610 41.79 -29.86 25.34
N ILE A 611 40.61 -29.24 25.47
CA ILE A 611 40.03 -28.83 26.76
C ILE A 611 38.62 -29.43 26.89
N PRO A 612 38.19 -29.90 28.10
CA PRO A 612 36.96 -30.64 28.30
C PRO A 612 35.69 -29.79 28.20
N ARG A 613 34.57 -30.44 27.84
CA ARG A 613 33.20 -29.88 27.84
C ARG A 613 32.86 -29.23 29.19
N GLY A 614 32.80 -27.90 29.20
CA GLY A 614 32.23 -27.11 30.28
C GLY A 614 30.70 -27.14 30.23
N ARG A 615 30.07 -27.29 31.40
CA ARG A 615 28.62 -27.14 31.61
C ARG A 615 28.13 -25.77 31.11
N PRO A 616 26.93 -25.69 30.50
CA PRO A 616 26.33 -24.40 30.16
C PRO A 616 26.04 -23.60 31.45
N PRO A 617 26.22 -22.26 31.42
CA PRO A 617 25.90 -21.41 32.56
C PRO A 617 24.38 -21.39 32.80
N MET A 618 23.98 -21.57 34.06
CA MET A 618 22.62 -21.26 34.52
C MET A 618 22.30 -19.80 34.17
N ARG A 619 21.29 -19.62 33.31
CA ARG A 619 20.67 -18.31 33.07
C ARG A 619 20.18 -17.76 34.41
N ARG A 620 20.73 -16.62 34.82
CA ARG A 620 20.14 -15.79 35.88
C ARG A 620 18.75 -15.36 35.42
N ALA A 621 17.75 -15.59 36.28
CA ALA A 621 16.41 -15.08 36.07
C ALA A 621 16.45 -13.56 35.89
N ALA A 622 15.81 -13.08 34.82
CA ALA A 622 15.62 -11.66 34.58
C ALA A 622 14.79 -11.05 35.74
N PRO A 623 15.09 -9.82 36.17
CA PRO A 623 14.30 -9.13 37.18
C PRO A 623 12.87 -8.95 36.65
N ARG A 624 11.89 -9.47 37.40
CA ARG A 624 10.46 -9.24 37.15
C ARG A 624 10.21 -7.74 37.19
N GLY A 625 9.85 -7.17 36.03
CA GLY A 625 9.31 -5.82 35.94
C GLY A 625 8.08 -5.69 36.83
N LYS A 626 7.92 -4.53 37.45
CA LYS A 626 6.71 -4.20 38.22
C LYS A 626 5.51 -4.34 37.28
N LYS A 627 4.58 -5.24 37.64
CA LYS A 627 3.29 -5.36 36.98
C LYS A 627 2.54 -4.04 37.12
N ASP A 628 2.03 -3.52 36.01
CA ASP A 628 1.11 -2.39 36.01
C ASP A 628 -0.21 -2.82 36.65
N SER A 629 -0.53 -2.21 37.79
CA SER A 629 -1.76 -2.49 38.55
C SER A 629 -3.01 -2.12 37.75
N GLU A 630 -2.90 -1.22 36.78
CA GLU A 630 -4.02 -0.80 35.94
C GLU A 630 -4.51 -1.91 35.00
N PHE A 631 -3.60 -2.79 34.54
CA PHE A 631 -3.95 -3.92 33.67
C PHE A 631 -4.64 -5.07 34.42
N GLU A 632 -4.23 -5.33 35.68
CA GLU A 632 -4.90 -6.32 36.51
C GLU A 632 -6.31 -5.86 36.95
N ASP A 633 -6.51 -4.56 37.16
CA ASP A 633 -7.84 -4.01 37.46
C ASP A 633 -8.78 -4.05 36.25
N THR A 634 -8.29 -3.88 35.02
CA THR A 634 -9.11 -4.01 33.80
C THR A 634 -9.54 -5.46 33.57
N LEU A 635 -8.62 -6.42 33.72
CA LEU A 635 -8.95 -7.85 33.61
C LEU A 635 -9.91 -8.32 34.70
N LYS A 636 -9.80 -7.75 35.90
CA LYS A 636 -10.74 -8.05 36.99
C LYS A 636 -12.14 -7.50 36.70
N LYS A 637 -12.22 -6.29 36.13
CA LYS A 637 -13.50 -5.66 35.74
C LYS A 637 -14.20 -6.44 34.62
N LEU A 638 -13.45 -6.89 33.60
CA LEU A 638 -13.99 -7.72 32.52
C LEU A 638 -14.51 -9.07 33.03
N ARG A 639 -13.84 -9.65 34.04
CA ARG A 639 -14.28 -10.91 34.66
C ARG A 639 -15.51 -10.76 35.56
N GLU A 640 -15.73 -9.57 36.12
CA GLU A 640 -16.93 -9.24 36.92
C GLU A 640 -18.13 -8.88 36.05
N MET A 641 -17.93 -8.44 34.80
CA MET A 641 -19.02 -8.19 33.84
C MET A 641 -19.48 -9.45 33.08
N GLY A 642 -18.71 -10.54 33.13
CA GLY A 642 -19.06 -11.85 32.55
C GLY A 642 -19.76 -12.83 33.50
N LYS A 643 -20.25 -12.34 34.65
CA LYS A 643 -21.12 -13.07 35.59
C LYS A 643 -22.41 -12.29 35.78
#